data_AF-A0A6P2LPY3-F1
#
_entry.id   AF-A0A6P2LPY3-F1
#
_cell.length_a   1.000
_cell.length_b   1.000
_cell.length_c   1.000
_cell.angle_alpha   90.00
_cell.angle_beta   90.00
_cell.angle_gamma   90.00
#
_symmetry.space_group_name_H-M   'P 1'
#
loop_
_entity.id
_entity.type
_entity.pdbx_description
1 polymer ?
#
loop_
_entity_poly.entity_id
_entity_poly.type
_entity_poly.pdbx_seq_one_letter_code
_entity_poly.pdbx_strand_id
1 'polypeptide(L)'
;MAHVLTAPDTLARPASDALAHDAAQPCDLLRFITCGSVDDGKSTLIGRLLYESNLLFDDQLTQLEADSKKLGTQGGELDFALLVDGLSAEREQGITIDVAYRFFATARRKFIVADTPGHEQYTRNMITGASTADLAVILIDARKGVLTQTRRHSHLVALIGIRRVVLAINKMDLVDYDRAVFERIDADYRGFAAELGLSDIVSIPMSALRGDNVIVPSARMPWYAGPTLMQQLDAVPLAARVTRDEPFRLPVQWVNRPHLNFRGYAGSIASGEIRVGERVRVLPSGKESRVASVLTPAGETGVAHAGEAVTLTLADELDISRGDMIARADAPPEVADQFEATLVWMHDEPLLPGRPYLVKLGTQTVGATCATPKYKIDVNTREHLAARTLALNEIGVCNLSFDRPVAFDPYERNRDTGGFIVIDRFSNDTVGAGMLHFALRRAHNVHWQAVDVDRDARAAQKAQTPRIVWLTGLSGAGKSTIANLVEKRLHALGKHTYLLDGDNVRHGLNRDLGFTEADRVENIRRVAEVARLMLDAGLIVLVSFISPFRAERDMARAMVGADEFVEVFVDTPLAIAEERDPKGLYKKARRGELKHFTGIDSPYEPPAQPELRIDTVTETPEDAAARIVAHLLRERAA
;
A
#
# COMPACT_ATOMS: atom_id res chain seq x y z
N MET A 1 12.50 -42.15 50.15
CA MET A 1 11.03 -42.31 50.03
C MET A 1 10.52 -41.25 49.06
N ALA A 2 9.56 -41.65 48.19
CA ALA A 2 9.01 -40.93 47.03
C ALA A 2 9.96 -40.90 45.80
N HIS A 3 9.85 -41.87 44.88
CA HIS A 3 8.91 -41.98 43.74
C HIS A 3 9.42 -41.24 42.50
N VAL A 4 9.78 -41.98 41.43
CA VAL A 4 9.24 -41.79 40.07
C VAL A 4 9.34 -43.13 39.32
N LEU A 5 8.23 -43.49 38.66
CA LEU A 5 8.01 -44.70 37.87
C LEU A 5 8.72 -44.65 36.51
N THR A 6 9.22 -45.81 36.09
CA THR A 6 9.70 -46.16 34.75
C THR A 6 8.56 -46.34 33.74
N ALA A 7 8.77 -45.89 32.50
CA ALA A 7 8.22 -46.53 31.30
C ALA A 7 9.17 -46.29 30.09
N PRO A 8 9.21 -47.19 29.09
CA PRO A 8 10.41 -47.51 28.31
C PRO A 8 10.42 -46.94 26.88
N ASP A 9 11.62 -46.96 26.30
CA ASP A 9 11.94 -46.81 24.88
C ASP A 9 10.96 -47.57 23.98
N THR A 10 10.41 -46.88 22.97
CA THR A 10 10.25 -47.35 21.58
C THR A 10 9.44 -46.33 20.79
N LEU A 11 10.10 -45.53 19.95
CA LEU A 11 9.50 -45.00 18.72
C LEU A 11 10.63 -44.79 17.71
N ALA A 12 10.68 -45.72 16.75
CA ALA A 12 11.54 -45.68 15.59
C ALA A 12 11.32 -44.37 14.81
N ARG A 13 12.42 -43.72 14.41
CA ARG A 13 12.43 -42.70 13.36
C ARG A 13 12.12 -43.36 12.01
N PRO A 14 11.20 -42.83 11.20
CA PRO A 14 11.27 -43.02 9.75
C PRO A 14 11.48 -41.68 9.02
N ALA A 15 12.31 -41.76 7.99
CA ALA A 15 12.35 -40.92 6.79
C ALA A 15 12.68 -39.42 6.94
N SER A 16 13.94 -39.10 7.23
CA SER A 16 14.55 -37.79 6.93
C SER A 16 15.46 -37.79 5.70
N ASP A 17 15.54 -38.89 4.95
CA ASP A 17 16.53 -39.05 3.85
C ASP A 17 15.93 -38.93 2.44
N ALA A 18 14.64 -38.60 2.29
CA ALA A 18 14.01 -38.47 0.96
C ALA A 18 13.97 -37.03 0.40
N LEU A 19 14.44 -36.03 1.15
CA LEU A 19 14.43 -34.61 0.74
C LEU A 19 15.84 -34.02 0.53
N ALA A 20 16.89 -34.84 0.64
CA ALA A 20 18.29 -34.40 0.58
C ALA A 20 18.98 -34.62 -0.77
N HIS A 21 18.25 -35.01 -1.82
CA HIS A 21 18.79 -35.19 -3.17
C HIS A 21 17.98 -34.37 -4.19
N ASP A 22 18.10 -33.05 -4.13
CA ASP A 22 17.92 -32.20 -5.31
C ASP A 22 18.75 -30.91 -5.21
N ALA A 23 20.05 -31.07 -4.92
CA ALA A 23 21.05 -30.01 -5.08
C ALA A 23 21.43 -29.85 -6.57
N ALA A 24 20.43 -29.79 -7.46
CA ALA A 24 20.61 -29.81 -8.91
C ALA A 24 20.06 -28.53 -9.55
N GLN A 25 20.98 -27.60 -9.84
CA GLN A 25 20.83 -26.41 -10.69
C GLN A 25 19.77 -25.36 -10.26
N PRO A 26 20.05 -24.05 -10.40
CA PRO A 26 19.03 -23.03 -10.20
C PRO A 26 17.97 -23.17 -11.31
N CYS A 27 16.88 -23.89 -11.02
CA CYS A 27 15.69 -23.85 -11.86
C CYS A 27 15.07 -22.46 -11.77
N ASP A 28 15.06 -21.76 -12.90
CA ASP A 28 14.34 -20.51 -13.12
C ASP A 28 12.92 -20.55 -12.53
N LEU A 29 12.42 -19.43 -12.01
CA LEU A 29 11.09 -19.32 -11.41
C LEU A 29 10.26 -18.25 -12.13
N LEU A 30 9.20 -18.66 -12.83
CA LEU A 30 8.24 -17.74 -13.45
C LEU A 30 7.01 -17.55 -12.56
N ARG A 31 6.68 -16.30 -12.25
CA ARG A 31 5.40 -15.93 -11.63
C ARG A 31 4.47 -15.38 -12.69
N PHE A 32 3.28 -15.95 -12.83
CA PHE A 32 2.27 -15.40 -13.72
C PHE A 32 0.88 -15.38 -13.09
N ILE A 33 0.04 -14.49 -13.62
CA ILE A 33 -1.37 -14.40 -13.24
C ILE A 33 -2.27 -14.86 -14.37
N THR A 34 -3.42 -15.43 -14.02
CA THR A 34 -4.51 -15.70 -14.96
C THR A 34 -5.61 -14.65 -14.80
N CYS A 35 -5.96 -14.00 -15.90
CA CYS A 35 -7.01 -12.99 -15.95
C CYS A 35 -8.00 -13.34 -17.06
N GLY A 36 -9.25 -12.92 -16.93
CA GLY A 36 -10.31 -13.33 -17.86
C GLY A 36 -11.69 -13.14 -17.23
N SER A 37 -12.70 -13.07 -18.09
CA SER A 37 -14.10 -12.91 -17.70
C SER A 37 -14.61 -14.12 -16.92
N VAL A 38 -15.74 -13.95 -16.24
CA VAL A 38 -16.54 -15.08 -15.74
C VAL A 38 -16.84 -16.02 -16.92
N ASP A 39 -16.66 -17.32 -16.69
CA ASP A 39 -16.77 -18.42 -17.64
C ASP A 39 -15.69 -18.53 -18.73
N ASP A 40 -14.65 -17.70 -18.78
CA ASP A 40 -13.61 -17.85 -19.83
C ASP A 40 -12.76 -19.13 -19.68
N GLY A 41 -12.95 -19.88 -18.60
CA GLY A 41 -12.32 -21.18 -18.36
C GLY A 41 -10.98 -21.10 -17.63
N LYS A 42 -10.78 -20.09 -16.76
CA LYS A 42 -9.56 -19.91 -15.95
C LYS A 42 -9.28 -21.11 -15.04
N SER A 43 -10.25 -21.48 -14.20
CA SER A 43 -10.13 -22.62 -13.29
C SER A 43 -9.91 -23.92 -14.07
N THR A 44 -10.62 -24.12 -15.18
CA THR A 44 -10.43 -25.29 -16.07
C THR A 44 -9.00 -25.34 -16.62
N LEU A 45 -8.45 -24.22 -17.06
CA LEU A 45 -7.09 -24.14 -17.58
C LEU A 45 -6.05 -24.48 -16.50
N ILE A 46 -6.17 -23.87 -15.31
CA ILE A 46 -5.26 -24.13 -14.20
C ILE A 46 -5.34 -25.60 -13.77
N GLY A 47 -6.56 -26.14 -13.62
CA GLY A 47 -6.77 -27.55 -13.28
C GLY A 47 -6.17 -28.49 -14.32
N ARG A 48 -6.30 -28.16 -15.62
CA ARG A 48 -5.68 -28.91 -16.70
C ARG A 48 -4.15 -28.89 -16.63
N LEU A 49 -3.55 -27.72 -16.40
CA LEU A 49 -2.11 -27.58 -16.24
C LEU A 49 -1.60 -28.41 -15.07
N LEU A 50 -2.30 -28.41 -13.93
CA LEU A 50 -1.94 -29.21 -12.76
C LEU A 50 -2.06 -30.71 -13.02
N TYR A 51 -3.13 -31.14 -13.70
CA TYR A 51 -3.35 -32.53 -14.08
C TYR A 51 -2.24 -33.04 -15.02
N GLU A 52 -1.98 -32.32 -16.11
CA GLU A 52 -1.02 -32.77 -17.11
C GLU A 52 0.45 -32.56 -16.70
N SER A 53 0.73 -31.73 -15.69
CA SER A 53 2.06 -31.65 -15.08
C SER A 53 2.38 -32.84 -14.16
N ASN A 54 1.47 -33.82 -14.05
CA ASN A 54 1.62 -35.06 -13.27
C ASN A 54 1.91 -34.82 -11.78
N LEU A 55 1.35 -33.74 -11.22
CA LEU A 55 1.53 -33.34 -9.82
C LEU A 55 0.42 -33.83 -8.89
N LEU A 56 -0.65 -34.40 -9.45
CA LEU A 56 -1.75 -34.96 -8.68
C LEU A 56 -1.44 -36.41 -8.31
N PHE A 57 -1.52 -36.72 -7.02
CA PHE A 57 -1.44 -38.09 -6.53
C PHE A 57 -2.70 -38.88 -6.93
N ASP A 58 -2.58 -40.21 -7.02
CA ASP A 58 -3.66 -41.11 -7.50
C ASP A 58 -4.97 -40.99 -6.68
N ASP A 59 -4.87 -40.64 -5.41
CA ASP A 59 -6.00 -40.39 -4.51
C ASP A 59 -6.77 -39.10 -4.86
N GLN A 60 -6.06 -38.02 -5.19
CA GLN A 60 -6.67 -36.77 -5.64
C GLN A 60 -7.37 -36.93 -7.00
N LEU A 61 -6.81 -37.78 -7.87
CA LEU A 61 -7.42 -38.15 -9.14
C LEU A 61 -8.73 -38.92 -8.96
N THR A 62 -8.71 -39.91 -8.07
CA THR A 62 -9.90 -40.70 -7.73
C THR A 62 -11.00 -39.83 -7.10
N GLN A 63 -10.61 -38.86 -6.25
CA GLN A 63 -11.50 -37.88 -5.66
C GLN A 63 -12.13 -36.97 -6.73
N LEU A 64 -11.32 -36.46 -7.67
CA LEU A 64 -11.80 -35.63 -8.77
C LEU A 64 -12.79 -36.37 -9.65
N GLU A 65 -12.54 -37.65 -9.96
CA GLU A 65 -13.47 -38.50 -10.71
C GLU A 65 -14.81 -38.68 -9.98
N ALA A 66 -14.77 -38.88 -8.66
CA ALA A 66 -15.95 -39.05 -7.84
C ALA A 66 -16.77 -37.75 -7.75
N ASP A 67 -16.10 -36.61 -7.56
CA ASP A 67 -16.73 -35.30 -7.45
C ASP A 67 -17.26 -34.82 -8.82
N SER A 68 -16.54 -35.09 -9.91
CA SER A 68 -17.01 -34.81 -11.28
C SER A 68 -18.29 -35.57 -11.61
N LYS A 69 -18.44 -36.82 -11.12
CA LYS A 69 -19.67 -37.61 -11.30
C LYS A 69 -20.84 -37.13 -10.45
N LYS A 70 -20.60 -36.54 -9.28
CA LYS A 70 -21.64 -36.09 -8.35
C LYS A 70 -22.07 -34.64 -8.59
N LEU A 71 -21.12 -33.78 -8.91
CA LEU A 71 -21.25 -32.32 -8.91
C LEU A 71 -20.77 -31.66 -10.22
N GLY A 72 -20.16 -32.43 -11.12
CA GLY A 72 -19.56 -31.88 -12.35
C GLY A 72 -20.58 -31.38 -13.37
N THR A 73 -20.19 -30.35 -14.10
CA THR A 73 -21.02 -29.72 -15.15
C THR A 73 -20.79 -30.32 -16.54
N GLN A 74 -19.79 -31.20 -16.68
CA GLN A 74 -19.31 -31.74 -17.95
C GLN A 74 -19.91 -33.11 -18.34
N GLY A 75 -21.11 -33.43 -17.83
CA GLY A 75 -21.86 -34.61 -18.29
C GLY A 75 -21.17 -35.96 -18.06
N GLY A 76 -20.32 -36.08 -17.03
CA GLY A 76 -19.63 -37.31 -16.66
C GLY A 76 -18.15 -37.39 -17.09
N GLU A 77 -17.65 -36.42 -17.87
CA GLU A 77 -16.21 -36.22 -18.06
C GLU A 77 -15.57 -35.53 -16.83
N LEU A 78 -14.23 -35.58 -16.72
CA LEU A 78 -13.47 -34.94 -15.64
C LEU A 78 -13.67 -33.42 -15.68
N ASP A 79 -14.15 -32.84 -14.57
CA ASP A 79 -14.34 -31.40 -14.42
C ASP A 79 -13.13 -30.79 -13.70
N PHE A 80 -12.14 -30.35 -14.48
CA PHE A 80 -10.88 -29.82 -13.95
C PHE A 80 -11.03 -28.54 -13.11
N ALA A 81 -12.15 -27.81 -13.21
CA ALA A 81 -12.38 -26.62 -12.38
C ALA A 81 -12.45 -26.97 -10.89
N LEU A 82 -12.94 -28.17 -10.55
CA LEU A 82 -13.11 -28.65 -9.18
C LEU A 82 -11.78 -28.83 -8.42
N LEU A 83 -10.64 -28.91 -9.12
CA LEU A 83 -9.31 -28.96 -8.51
C LEU A 83 -8.86 -27.61 -7.93
N VAL A 84 -9.40 -26.52 -8.47
CA VAL A 84 -8.90 -25.16 -8.21
C VAL A 84 -9.78 -24.45 -7.18
N ASP A 85 -11.10 -24.65 -7.25
CA ASP A 85 -12.10 -24.00 -6.41
C ASP A 85 -12.03 -24.55 -4.96
N GLY A 86 -11.34 -23.83 -4.08
CA GLY A 86 -10.99 -24.28 -2.74
C GLY A 86 -11.97 -23.86 -1.65
N LEU A 87 -12.68 -22.74 -1.84
CA LEU A 87 -13.64 -22.21 -0.87
C LEU A 87 -15.06 -22.71 -1.15
N SER A 88 -15.82 -23.04 -0.11
CA SER A 88 -17.23 -23.43 -0.24
C SER A 88 -18.08 -22.35 -0.92
N ALA A 89 -17.77 -21.08 -0.67
CA ALA A 89 -18.42 -19.93 -1.32
C ALA A 89 -18.06 -19.78 -2.82
N GLU A 90 -16.83 -20.13 -3.21
CA GLU A 90 -16.42 -20.17 -4.62
C GLU A 90 -17.18 -21.28 -5.36
N ARG A 91 -17.34 -22.45 -4.72
CA ARG A 91 -18.08 -23.60 -5.26
C ARG A 91 -19.58 -23.35 -5.42
N GLU A 92 -20.19 -22.60 -4.51
CA GLU A 92 -21.62 -22.24 -4.59
C GLU A 92 -21.90 -21.20 -5.68
N GLN A 93 -20.94 -20.32 -5.99
CA GLN A 93 -21.12 -19.21 -6.94
C GLN A 93 -20.44 -19.42 -8.30
N GLY A 94 -19.54 -20.40 -8.44
CA GLY A 94 -18.80 -20.67 -9.67
C GLY A 94 -17.81 -19.57 -10.07
N ILE A 95 -17.31 -18.79 -9.10
CA ILE A 95 -16.35 -17.69 -9.32
C ILE A 95 -15.17 -17.81 -8.34
N THR A 96 -13.96 -17.45 -8.78
CA THR A 96 -12.81 -17.23 -7.90
C THR A 96 -13.06 -15.98 -7.05
N ILE A 97 -12.82 -16.04 -5.74
CA ILE A 97 -13.05 -14.93 -4.79
C ILE A 97 -11.71 -14.40 -4.24
N ASP A 98 -10.79 -15.29 -3.86
CA ASP A 98 -9.47 -14.93 -3.31
C ASP A 98 -8.32 -15.36 -4.24
N VAL A 99 -7.13 -14.79 -4.07
CA VAL A 99 -5.96 -15.17 -4.87
C VAL A 99 -5.45 -16.52 -4.41
N ALA A 100 -5.67 -17.56 -5.21
CA ALA A 100 -5.09 -18.87 -4.97
C ALA A 100 -3.71 -19.00 -5.64
N TYR A 101 -2.67 -19.26 -4.85
CA TYR A 101 -1.34 -19.57 -5.38
C TYR A 101 -1.17 -21.06 -5.61
N ARG A 102 -0.78 -21.45 -6.82
CA ARG A 102 -0.48 -22.84 -7.19
C ARG A 102 0.95 -22.96 -7.69
N PHE A 103 1.57 -24.10 -7.42
CA PHE A 103 2.97 -24.37 -7.72
C PHE A 103 3.05 -25.59 -8.62
N PHE A 104 3.77 -25.47 -9.72
CA PHE A 104 4.12 -26.61 -10.57
C PHE A 104 5.51 -26.43 -11.17
N ALA A 105 6.06 -27.48 -11.77
CA ALA A 105 7.36 -27.44 -12.40
C ALA A 105 7.37 -28.29 -13.68
N THR A 106 8.15 -27.85 -14.65
CA THR A 106 8.56 -28.65 -15.81
C THR A 106 9.99 -29.13 -15.61
N ALA A 107 10.51 -29.93 -16.54
CA ALA A 107 11.92 -30.29 -16.57
C ALA A 107 12.86 -29.07 -16.77
N ARG A 108 12.31 -27.91 -17.18
CA ARG A 108 13.09 -26.69 -17.47
C ARG A 108 12.93 -25.60 -16.42
N ARG A 109 11.78 -25.49 -15.75
CA ARG A 109 11.44 -24.32 -14.95
C ARG A 109 10.41 -24.59 -13.86
N LYS A 110 10.43 -23.80 -12.78
CA LYS A 110 9.40 -23.76 -11.73
C LYS A 110 8.41 -22.62 -11.99
N PHE A 111 7.14 -22.84 -11.65
CA PHE A 111 6.05 -21.90 -11.90
C PHE A 111 5.26 -21.62 -10.62
N ILE A 112 4.86 -20.35 -10.47
CA ILE A 112 3.86 -19.91 -9.49
C ILE A 112 2.73 -19.24 -10.26
N VAL A 113 1.53 -19.77 -10.12
CA VAL A 113 0.31 -19.19 -10.69
C VAL A 113 -0.47 -18.52 -9.58
N ALA A 114 -0.82 -17.25 -9.78
CA ALA A 114 -1.85 -16.60 -8.98
C ALA A 114 -3.16 -16.63 -9.77
N ASP A 115 -4.15 -17.39 -9.30
CA ASP A 115 -5.49 -17.33 -9.85
C ASP A 115 -6.18 -16.07 -9.37
N THR A 116 -6.41 -15.12 -10.28
CA THR A 116 -7.00 -13.84 -9.91
C THR A 116 -8.49 -13.80 -10.24
N PRO A 117 -9.33 -13.34 -9.29
CA PRO A 117 -10.77 -13.21 -9.50
C PRO A 117 -11.07 -12.22 -10.64
N GLY A 118 -12.05 -12.58 -11.48
CA GLY A 118 -12.37 -11.82 -12.70
C GLY A 118 -13.45 -10.73 -12.52
N HIS A 119 -13.99 -10.61 -11.32
CA HIS A 119 -15.14 -9.75 -11.04
C HIS A 119 -14.72 -8.37 -10.52
N GLU A 120 -15.54 -7.37 -10.80
CA GLU A 120 -15.26 -5.95 -10.56
C GLU A 120 -14.97 -5.59 -9.09
N GLN A 121 -15.48 -6.40 -8.17
CA GLN A 121 -15.30 -6.20 -6.72
C GLN A 121 -13.94 -6.66 -6.20
N TYR A 122 -13.11 -7.31 -7.03
CA TYR A 122 -11.87 -7.94 -6.58
C TYR A 122 -10.59 -7.36 -7.21
N THR A 123 -10.62 -6.09 -7.63
CA THR A 123 -9.43 -5.36 -8.13
C THR A 123 -8.27 -5.43 -7.15
N ARG A 124 -8.53 -5.27 -5.84
CA ARG A 124 -7.52 -5.44 -4.77
C ARG A 124 -6.79 -6.78 -4.85
N ASN A 125 -7.53 -7.87 -5.07
CA ASN A 125 -6.99 -9.23 -5.12
C ASN A 125 -6.13 -9.38 -6.38
N MET A 126 -6.62 -8.90 -7.53
CA MET A 126 -5.83 -8.85 -8.75
C MET A 126 -4.53 -8.09 -8.56
N ILE A 127 -4.54 -6.91 -7.92
CA ILE A 127 -3.32 -6.11 -7.69
C ILE A 127 -2.33 -6.84 -6.78
N THR A 128 -2.84 -7.47 -5.72
CA THR A 128 -2.01 -8.24 -4.80
C THR A 128 -1.30 -9.37 -5.54
N GLY A 129 -2.02 -10.16 -6.35
CA GLY A 129 -1.43 -11.24 -7.15
C GLY A 129 -0.49 -10.74 -8.25
N ALA A 130 -0.90 -9.69 -8.96
CA ALA A 130 -0.17 -9.12 -10.09
C ALA A 130 1.11 -8.38 -9.67
N SER A 131 1.19 -7.84 -8.45
CA SER A 131 2.35 -7.09 -7.95
C SER A 131 3.67 -7.86 -8.01
N THR A 132 3.60 -9.20 -7.94
CA THR A 132 4.76 -10.09 -7.99
C THR A 132 4.92 -10.82 -9.31
N ALA A 133 4.02 -10.58 -10.27
CA ALA A 133 3.96 -11.34 -11.51
C ALA A 133 4.85 -10.75 -12.60
N ASP A 134 5.44 -11.66 -13.37
CA ASP A 134 6.33 -11.37 -14.49
C ASP A 134 5.55 -11.38 -15.82
N LEU A 135 4.43 -12.10 -15.87
CA LEU A 135 3.61 -12.33 -17.06
C LEU A 135 2.12 -12.43 -16.71
N ALA A 136 1.26 -11.98 -17.61
CA ALA A 136 -0.19 -12.16 -17.49
C ALA A 136 -0.71 -13.07 -18.61
N VAL A 137 -1.51 -14.08 -18.25
CA VAL A 137 -2.27 -14.92 -19.19
C VAL A 137 -3.71 -14.40 -19.22
N ILE A 138 -4.10 -13.76 -20.31
CA ILE A 138 -5.45 -13.21 -20.50
C ILE A 138 -6.26 -14.19 -21.32
N LEU A 139 -7.24 -14.83 -20.68
CA LEU A 139 -8.16 -15.77 -21.30
C LEU A 139 -9.32 -15.02 -21.95
N ILE A 140 -9.73 -15.48 -23.13
CA ILE A 140 -10.90 -15.02 -23.86
C ILE A 140 -11.69 -16.23 -24.37
N ASP A 141 -12.99 -16.29 -24.09
CA ASP A 141 -13.90 -17.24 -24.73
C ASP A 141 -14.07 -16.90 -26.23
N ALA A 142 -13.64 -17.79 -27.13
CA ALA A 142 -13.68 -17.59 -28.57
C ALA A 142 -15.09 -17.31 -29.13
N ARG A 143 -16.16 -17.73 -28.42
CA ARG A 143 -17.54 -17.44 -28.80
C ARG A 143 -17.93 -15.99 -28.54
N LYS A 144 -17.34 -15.38 -27.51
CA LYS A 144 -17.70 -14.04 -27.01
C LYS A 144 -16.76 -12.94 -27.54
N GLY A 145 -15.49 -13.28 -27.78
CA GLY A 145 -14.47 -12.30 -28.18
C GLY A 145 -14.10 -11.34 -27.04
N VAL A 146 -13.58 -10.15 -27.37
CA VAL A 146 -13.05 -9.19 -26.38
C VAL A 146 -14.19 -8.52 -25.61
N LEU A 147 -14.29 -8.77 -24.30
CA LEU A 147 -15.31 -8.21 -23.41
C LEU A 147 -14.79 -7.02 -22.60
N THR A 148 -15.71 -6.28 -21.95
CA THR A 148 -15.36 -5.19 -21.02
C THR A 148 -14.43 -5.67 -19.89
N GLN A 149 -14.66 -6.86 -19.34
CA GLN A 149 -13.78 -7.45 -18.31
C GLN A 149 -12.38 -7.75 -18.85
N THR A 150 -12.26 -8.24 -20.09
CA THR A 150 -10.96 -8.43 -20.76
C THR A 150 -10.20 -7.10 -20.88
N ARG A 151 -10.90 -6.04 -21.28
CA ARG A 151 -10.33 -4.69 -21.40
C ARG A 151 -9.85 -4.17 -20.05
N ARG A 152 -10.70 -4.27 -19.03
CA ARG A 152 -10.39 -3.88 -17.65
C ARG A 152 -9.17 -4.62 -17.09
N HIS A 153 -9.11 -5.93 -17.20
CA HIS A 153 -7.96 -6.71 -16.72
C HIS A 153 -6.67 -6.31 -17.44
N SER A 154 -6.73 -6.11 -18.75
CA SER A 154 -5.55 -5.65 -19.51
C SER A 154 -5.10 -4.25 -19.07
N HIS A 155 -6.03 -3.36 -18.76
CA HIS A 155 -5.71 -2.03 -18.22
C HIS A 155 -4.99 -2.13 -16.87
N LEU A 156 -5.47 -3.00 -15.97
CA LEU A 156 -4.83 -3.24 -14.67
C LEU A 156 -3.44 -3.89 -14.83
N VAL A 157 -3.30 -4.87 -15.73
CA VAL A 157 -2.01 -5.51 -16.08
C VAL A 157 -1.00 -4.46 -16.54
N ALA A 158 -1.41 -3.55 -17.42
CA ALA A 158 -0.56 -2.46 -17.90
C ALA A 158 -0.21 -1.48 -16.78
N LEU A 159 -1.19 -1.10 -15.94
CA LEU A 159 -1.01 -0.17 -14.83
C LEU A 159 -0.03 -0.72 -13.79
N ILE A 160 -0.10 -2.01 -13.45
CA ILE A 160 0.82 -2.71 -12.54
C ILE A 160 2.19 -2.96 -13.21
N GLY A 161 2.33 -2.58 -14.48
CA GLY A 161 3.58 -2.59 -15.21
C GLY A 161 3.94 -3.94 -15.84
N ILE A 162 3.06 -4.95 -15.81
CA ILE A 162 3.29 -6.24 -16.46
C ILE A 162 3.28 -6.02 -17.98
N ARG A 163 4.45 -6.16 -18.62
CA ARG A 163 4.62 -5.85 -20.04
C ARG A 163 4.34 -7.04 -20.97
N ARG A 164 4.45 -8.27 -20.45
CA ARG A 164 4.29 -9.50 -21.22
C ARG A 164 2.93 -10.11 -21.00
N VAL A 165 2.24 -10.35 -22.11
CA VAL A 165 0.89 -10.91 -22.11
C VAL A 165 0.84 -12.13 -23.02
N VAL A 166 0.26 -13.21 -22.51
CA VAL A 166 -0.17 -14.34 -23.32
C VAL A 166 -1.68 -14.25 -23.48
N LEU A 167 -2.14 -14.06 -24.71
CA LEU A 167 -3.56 -14.03 -25.04
C LEU A 167 -4.04 -15.45 -25.34
N ALA A 168 -4.69 -16.08 -24.37
CA ALA A 168 -5.23 -17.43 -24.46
C ALA A 168 -6.66 -17.39 -25.02
N ILE A 169 -6.83 -17.59 -26.33
CA ILE A 169 -8.14 -17.64 -26.98
C ILE A 169 -8.69 -19.05 -26.79
N ASN A 170 -9.50 -19.21 -25.74
CA ASN A 170 -9.98 -20.48 -25.22
C ASN A 170 -11.32 -20.89 -25.87
N LYS A 171 -11.69 -22.16 -25.71
CA LYS A 171 -12.94 -22.76 -26.24
C LYS A 171 -13.04 -22.78 -27.76
N MET A 172 -11.90 -22.92 -28.45
CA MET A 172 -11.87 -23.10 -29.90
C MET A 172 -12.68 -24.31 -30.37
N ASP A 173 -12.88 -25.30 -29.50
CA ASP A 173 -13.72 -26.48 -29.75
C ASP A 173 -15.20 -26.16 -29.97
N LEU A 174 -15.69 -25.04 -29.44
CA LEU A 174 -17.09 -24.60 -29.59
C LEU A 174 -17.32 -23.71 -30.80
N VAL A 175 -16.25 -23.34 -31.50
CA VAL A 175 -16.28 -22.54 -32.75
C VAL A 175 -15.61 -23.31 -33.89
N ASP A 176 -15.66 -24.64 -33.82
CA ASP A 176 -15.15 -25.56 -34.84
C ASP A 176 -13.69 -25.31 -35.25
N TYR A 177 -12.87 -24.78 -34.33
CA TYR A 177 -11.46 -24.46 -34.55
C TYR A 177 -11.23 -23.47 -35.71
N ASP A 178 -12.19 -22.56 -35.95
CA ASP A 178 -12.16 -21.60 -37.06
C ASP A 178 -11.03 -20.57 -36.91
N ARG A 179 -10.14 -20.52 -37.91
CA ARG A 179 -9.04 -19.55 -38.03
C ARG A 179 -9.53 -18.11 -38.07
N ALA A 180 -10.61 -17.81 -38.78
CA ALA A 180 -11.11 -16.44 -38.94
C ALA A 180 -11.63 -15.86 -37.62
N VAL A 181 -12.19 -16.71 -36.74
CA VAL A 181 -12.59 -16.31 -35.39
C VAL A 181 -11.37 -15.92 -34.56
N PHE A 182 -10.30 -16.75 -34.58
CA PHE A 182 -9.04 -16.44 -33.90
C PHE A 182 -8.42 -15.14 -34.40
N GLU A 183 -8.25 -14.98 -35.70
CA GLU A 183 -7.61 -13.79 -36.29
C GLU A 183 -8.37 -12.49 -35.98
N ARG A 184 -9.71 -12.54 -35.97
CA ARG A 184 -10.54 -11.40 -35.56
C ARG A 184 -10.31 -11.02 -34.11
N ILE A 185 -10.34 -11.98 -33.19
CA ILE A 185 -10.15 -11.73 -31.76
C ILE A 185 -8.72 -11.21 -31.48
N ASP A 186 -7.71 -11.79 -32.13
CA ASP A 186 -6.33 -11.32 -32.02
C ASP A 186 -6.18 -9.88 -32.50
N ALA A 187 -6.75 -9.53 -33.66
CA ALA A 187 -6.72 -8.17 -34.20
C ALA A 187 -7.43 -7.17 -33.26
N ASP A 188 -8.64 -7.50 -32.79
CA ASP A 188 -9.42 -6.68 -31.87
C ASP A 188 -8.65 -6.42 -30.57
N TYR A 189 -8.02 -7.46 -30.01
CA TYR A 189 -7.24 -7.35 -28.78
C TYR A 189 -5.96 -6.54 -28.97
N ARG A 190 -5.21 -6.78 -30.05
CA ARG A 190 -3.98 -6.04 -30.35
C ARG A 190 -4.24 -4.54 -30.57
N GLY A 191 -5.34 -4.20 -31.24
CA GLY A 191 -5.76 -2.81 -31.42
C GLY A 191 -5.94 -2.09 -30.07
N PHE A 192 -6.65 -2.74 -29.15
CA PHE A 192 -6.85 -2.20 -27.81
C PHE A 192 -5.57 -2.22 -26.94
N ALA A 193 -4.77 -3.28 -27.02
CA ALA A 193 -3.55 -3.41 -26.23
C ALA A 193 -2.46 -2.38 -26.62
N ALA A 194 -2.41 -1.99 -27.89
CA ALA A 194 -1.53 -0.93 -28.37
C ALA A 194 -1.80 0.42 -27.67
N GLU A 195 -3.07 0.75 -27.41
CA GLU A 195 -3.45 1.96 -26.66
C GLU A 195 -2.93 1.94 -25.22
N LEU A 196 -2.81 0.74 -24.63
CA LEU A 196 -2.29 0.52 -23.28
C LEU A 196 -0.76 0.49 -23.21
N GLY A 197 -0.06 0.52 -24.35
CA GLY A 197 1.39 0.33 -24.40
C GLY A 197 1.86 -1.12 -24.20
N LEU A 198 0.93 -2.08 -24.28
CA LEU A 198 1.24 -3.51 -24.22
C LEU A 198 1.70 -3.95 -25.62
N SER A 199 2.99 -4.24 -25.75
CA SER A 199 3.63 -4.57 -27.03
C SER A 199 4.09 -6.03 -27.15
N ASP A 200 4.39 -6.69 -26.03
CA ASP A 200 4.85 -8.08 -26.00
C ASP A 200 3.66 -9.02 -25.76
N ILE A 201 2.94 -9.36 -26.85
CA ILE A 201 1.73 -10.18 -26.84
C ILE A 201 1.88 -11.41 -27.74
N VAL A 202 1.76 -12.59 -27.13
CA VAL A 202 1.72 -13.88 -27.83
C VAL A 202 0.32 -14.47 -27.72
N SER A 203 -0.33 -14.69 -28.86
CA SER A 203 -1.71 -15.16 -28.94
C SER A 203 -1.77 -16.64 -29.29
N ILE A 204 -2.48 -17.42 -28.48
CA ILE A 204 -2.52 -18.88 -28.55
C ILE A 204 -3.99 -19.34 -28.64
N PRO A 205 -4.44 -19.93 -29.76
CA PRO A 205 -5.75 -20.55 -29.86
C PRO A 205 -5.72 -21.90 -29.14
N MET A 206 -6.67 -22.15 -28.24
CA MET A 206 -6.64 -23.33 -27.39
C MET A 206 -8.01 -23.80 -26.93
N SER A 207 -8.06 -25.02 -26.38
CA SER A 207 -9.20 -25.53 -25.62
C SER A 207 -8.69 -26.12 -24.30
N ALA A 208 -8.94 -25.43 -23.19
CA ALA A 208 -8.56 -25.89 -21.86
C ALA A 208 -9.22 -27.23 -21.49
N LEU A 209 -10.46 -27.45 -21.94
CA LEU A 209 -11.21 -28.68 -21.68
C LEU A 209 -10.64 -29.86 -22.47
N ARG A 210 -10.35 -29.66 -23.76
CA ARG A 210 -9.88 -30.73 -24.65
C ARG A 210 -8.36 -30.91 -24.66
N GLY A 211 -7.61 -29.93 -24.16
CA GLY A 211 -6.14 -29.94 -24.09
C GLY A 211 -5.43 -29.39 -25.33
N ASP A 212 -6.16 -28.91 -26.33
CA ASP A 212 -5.58 -28.38 -27.56
C ASP A 212 -4.69 -27.17 -27.28
N ASN A 213 -3.43 -27.24 -27.71
CA ASN A 213 -2.41 -26.19 -27.56
C ASN A 213 -2.14 -25.76 -26.11
N VAL A 214 -2.55 -26.55 -25.10
CA VAL A 214 -2.19 -26.32 -23.69
C VAL A 214 -0.74 -26.77 -23.45
N ILE A 215 -0.48 -28.07 -23.55
CA ILE A 215 0.88 -28.64 -23.50
C ILE A 215 1.31 -29.13 -24.88
N VAL A 216 0.44 -29.87 -25.57
CA VAL A 216 0.72 -30.50 -26.86
C VAL A 216 0.09 -29.71 -28.01
N PRO A 217 0.78 -29.55 -29.16
CA PRO A 217 0.19 -28.94 -30.35
C PRO A 217 -1.07 -29.69 -30.83
N SER A 218 -2.10 -28.96 -31.21
CA SER A 218 -3.37 -29.54 -31.67
C SER A 218 -3.30 -29.96 -33.13
N ALA A 219 -3.65 -31.22 -33.42
CA ALA A 219 -3.86 -31.69 -34.79
C ALA A 219 -5.11 -31.08 -35.47
N ARG A 220 -6.03 -30.50 -34.69
CA ARG A 220 -7.28 -29.88 -35.19
C ARG A 220 -7.10 -28.45 -35.68
N MET A 221 -5.99 -27.82 -35.33
CA MET A 221 -5.62 -26.46 -35.76
C MET A 221 -4.31 -26.47 -36.55
N PRO A 222 -4.22 -27.18 -37.70
CA PRO A 222 -2.98 -27.25 -38.48
C PRO A 222 -2.56 -25.91 -39.07
N TRP A 223 -3.48 -24.93 -39.08
CA TRP A 223 -3.22 -23.55 -39.52
C TRP A 223 -2.45 -22.72 -38.48
N TYR A 224 -2.39 -23.15 -37.21
CA TYR A 224 -1.65 -22.46 -36.16
C TYR A 224 -0.25 -23.05 -36.04
N ALA A 225 0.76 -22.24 -36.36
CA ALA A 225 2.19 -22.62 -36.29
C ALA A 225 2.92 -22.03 -35.07
N GLY A 226 2.20 -21.37 -34.15
CA GLY A 226 2.77 -20.77 -32.96
C GLY A 226 3.01 -21.79 -31.83
N PRO A 227 3.54 -21.33 -30.67
CA PRO A 227 3.83 -22.19 -29.54
C PRO A 227 2.55 -22.65 -28.82
N THR A 228 2.63 -23.76 -28.09
CA THR A 228 1.64 -24.10 -27.06
C THR A 228 1.78 -23.19 -25.84
N LEU A 229 0.76 -23.14 -24.98
CA LEU A 229 0.83 -22.34 -23.76
C LEU A 229 2.03 -22.73 -22.90
N MET A 230 2.25 -24.04 -22.69
CA MET A 230 3.38 -24.51 -21.88
C MET A 230 4.73 -24.18 -22.53
N GLN A 231 4.86 -24.36 -23.85
CA GLN A 231 6.08 -23.98 -24.58
C GLN A 231 6.36 -22.48 -24.42
N GLN A 232 5.33 -21.64 -24.49
CA GLN A 232 5.49 -20.21 -24.30
C GLN A 232 5.91 -19.90 -22.86
N LEU A 233 5.30 -20.50 -21.84
CA LEU A 233 5.66 -20.28 -20.43
C LEU A 233 7.10 -20.75 -20.12
N ASP A 234 7.55 -21.86 -20.71
CA ASP A 234 8.93 -22.33 -20.62
C ASP A 234 9.92 -21.41 -21.37
N ALA A 235 9.52 -20.91 -22.54
CA ALA A 235 10.40 -20.14 -23.44
C ALA A 235 10.47 -18.65 -23.11
N VAL A 236 9.50 -18.10 -22.36
CA VAL A 236 9.51 -16.70 -21.93
C VAL A 236 10.87 -16.45 -21.28
N PRO A 237 11.69 -15.54 -21.83
CA PRO A 237 12.92 -15.19 -21.16
C PRO A 237 12.46 -14.60 -19.85
N LEU A 238 12.78 -15.21 -18.71
CA LEU A 238 12.78 -14.40 -17.51
C LEU A 238 13.83 -13.36 -17.83
N ALA A 239 13.41 -12.14 -18.16
CA ALA A 239 14.23 -11.03 -17.81
C ALA A 239 14.39 -11.31 -16.33
N ALA A 240 15.56 -11.81 -15.94
CA ALA A 240 15.88 -11.96 -14.55
C ALA A 240 15.40 -10.64 -13.95
N ARG A 241 14.69 -10.74 -12.84
CA ARG A 241 14.09 -9.68 -11.99
C ARG A 241 15.12 -8.61 -11.57
N VAL A 242 15.99 -8.25 -12.50
CA VAL A 242 17.44 -8.05 -12.48
C VAL A 242 17.69 -7.39 -13.82
N THR A 243 17.31 -6.13 -13.85
CA THR A 243 17.74 -5.21 -14.88
C THR A 243 19.26 -5.06 -14.76
N ARG A 244 20.01 -6.06 -15.27
CA ARG A 244 21.49 -6.05 -15.24
C ARG A 244 22.03 -4.80 -15.92
N ASP A 245 21.32 -4.34 -16.95
CA ASP A 245 21.64 -3.12 -17.70
C ASP A 245 21.15 -1.83 -17.00
N GLU A 246 20.37 -1.93 -15.92
CA GLU A 246 20.00 -0.76 -15.13
C GLU A 246 21.06 -0.42 -14.08
N PRO A 247 21.06 0.85 -13.62
CA PRO A 247 21.92 1.27 -12.53
C PRO A 247 21.77 0.42 -11.26
N PHE A 248 22.89 0.12 -10.60
CA PHE A 248 22.91 -0.64 -9.36
C PHE A 248 22.05 0.00 -8.26
N ARG A 249 21.22 -0.83 -7.59
CA ARG A 249 20.43 -0.47 -6.40
C ARG A 249 20.50 -1.57 -5.35
N LEU A 250 20.98 -1.23 -4.16
CA LEU A 250 20.93 -2.09 -2.98
C LEU A 250 20.22 -1.37 -1.83
N PRO A 251 18.92 -1.64 -1.62
CA PRO A 251 18.23 -1.24 -0.41
C PRO A 251 18.82 -1.97 0.81
N VAL A 252 19.33 -1.21 1.78
CA VAL A 252 19.92 -1.78 2.98
C VAL A 252 18.80 -2.33 3.87
N GLN A 253 18.84 -3.64 4.12
CA GLN A 253 17.91 -4.35 4.99
C GLN A 253 18.45 -4.47 6.41
N TRP A 254 19.77 -4.64 6.54
CA TRP A 254 20.42 -4.91 7.81
C TRP A 254 21.87 -4.41 7.84
N VAL A 255 22.33 -3.95 8.99
CA VAL A 255 23.73 -3.59 9.23
C VAL A 255 24.36 -4.69 10.08
N ASN A 256 25.23 -5.49 9.47
CA ASN A 256 25.90 -6.61 10.11
C ASN A 256 27.18 -6.14 10.83
N ARG A 257 27.26 -6.40 12.15
CA ARG A 257 28.42 -6.12 13.00
C ARG A 257 28.65 -7.29 13.97
N PRO A 258 29.24 -8.41 13.51
CA PRO A 258 29.51 -9.55 14.38
C PRO A 258 30.64 -9.28 15.37
N HIS A 259 31.55 -8.35 15.04
CA HIS A 259 32.65 -7.89 15.90
C HIS A 259 33.10 -6.47 15.52
N LEU A 260 33.92 -5.84 16.37
CA LEU A 260 34.33 -4.44 16.25
C LEU A 260 34.96 -4.08 14.88
N ASN A 261 35.69 -5.02 14.27
CA ASN A 261 36.43 -4.78 13.02
C ASN A 261 35.63 -5.12 11.74
N PHE A 262 34.32 -5.36 11.84
CA PHE A 262 33.49 -5.67 10.67
C PHE A 262 32.20 -4.89 10.68
N ARG A 263 31.96 -4.18 9.58
CA ARG A 263 30.69 -3.53 9.28
C ARG A 263 30.29 -3.88 7.85
N GLY A 264 29.28 -4.72 7.73
CA GLY A 264 28.69 -5.10 6.45
C GLY A 264 27.27 -4.57 6.31
N TYR A 265 26.86 -4.24 5.09
CA TYR A 265 25.52 -3.76 4.76
C TYR A 265 24.83 -4.83 3.93
N ALA A 266 23.86 -5.49 4.54
CA ALA A 266 23.16 -6.62 3.96
C ALA A 266 21.84 -6.20 3.32
N GLY A 267 21.55 -6.78 2.16
CA GLY A 267 20.32 -6.55 1.41
C GLY A 267 20.24 -7.44 0.17
N SER A 268 19.07 -7.45 -0.46
CA SER A 268 18.89 -8.03 -1.79
C SER A 268 19.12 -6.96 -2.85
N ILE A 269 19.96 -7.24 -3.84
CA ILE A 269 20.22 -6.30 -4.94
C ILE A 269 18.94 -6.18 -5.78
N ALA A 270 18.39 -4.97 -5.88
CA ALA A 270 17.13 -4.71 -6.58
C ALA A 270 17.32 -4.54 -8.10
N SER A 271 18.44 -3.96 -8.53
CA SER A 271 18.78 -3.81 -9.96
C SER A 271 20.29 -3.66 -10.16
N GLY A 272 20.73 -3.88 -11.40
CA GLY A 272 22.12 -3.77 -11.83
C GLY A 272 23.05 -4.87 -11.27
N GLU A 273 24.33 -4.56 -11.31
CA GLU A 273 25.41 -5.37 -10.76
C GLU A 273 26.41 -4.47 -10.04
N ILE A 274 27.20 -5.05 -9.14
CA ILE A 274 28.25 -4.34 -8.41
C ILE A 274 29.51 -5.19 -8.34
N ARG A 275 30.67 -4.54 -8.49
CA ARG A 275 31.99 -5.16 -8.34
C ARG A 275 32.80 -4.53 -7.21
N VAL A 276 33.72 -5.33 -6.66
CA VAL A 276 34.72 -4.83 -5.72
C VAL A 276 35.52 -3.68 -6.36
N GLY A 277 35.71 -2.60 -5.63
CA GLY A 277 36.42 -1.38 -6.06
C GLY A 277 35.56 -0.30 -6.74
N GLU A 278 34.32 -0.63 -7.13
CA GLU A 278 33.40 0.33 -7.76
C GLU A 278 32.97 1.44 -6.79
N ARG A 279 32.73 2.63 -7.34
CA ARG A 279 32.28 3.80 -6.58
C ARG A 279 30.78 3.73 -6.34
N VAL A 280 30.40 3.84 -5.07
CA VAL A 280 29.02 3.83 -4.63
C VAL A 280 28.68 5.12 -3.91
N ARG A 281 27.40 5.49 -3.96
CA ARG A 281 26.80 6.58 -3.21
C ARG A 281 25.73 6.02 -2.28
N VAL A 282 25.76 6.47 -1.03
CA VAL A 282 24.75 6.16 -0.02
C VAL A 282 23.69 7.26 -0.05
N LEU A 283 22.43 6.88 -0.10
CA LEU A 283 21.29 7.81 -0.09
C LEU A 283 20.37 7.52 1.09
N PRO A 284 19.78 8.56 1.72
CA PRO A 284 19.71 9.94 1.25
C PRO A 284 20.93 10.84 1.58
N SER A 285 21.93 10.34 2.32
CA SER A 285 23.05 11.18 2.80
C SER A 285 23.95 11.78 1.71
N GLY A 286 23.99 11.17 0.52
CA GLY A 286 24.80 11.60 -0.62
C GLY A 286 26.29 11.27 -0.50
N LYS A 287 26.73 10.64 0.60
CA LYS A 287 28.14 10.29 0.82
C LYS A 287 28.59 9.21 -0.15
N GLU A 288 29.82 9.30 -0.61
CA GLU A 288 30.42 8.33 -1.52
C GLU A 288 31.47 7.47 -0.81
N SER A 289 31.63 6.25 -1.30
CA SER A 289 32.72 5.34 -0.92
C SER A 289 33.00 4.35 -2.06
N ARG A 290 33.81 3.33 -1.78
CA ARG A 290 34.10 2.22 -2.69
C ARG A 290 33.75 0.90 -2.04
N VAL A 291 33.31 -0.06 -2.84
CA VAL A 291 33.07 -1.43 -2.37
C VAL A 291 34.39 -2.08 -2.02
N ALA A 292 34.57 -2.49 -0.77
CA ALA A 292 35.77 -3.17 -0.30
C ALA A 292 35.67 -4.69 -0.49
N SER A 293 34.51 -5.28 -0.18
CA SER A 293 34.21 -6.69 -0.45
C SER A 293 32.73 -6.94 -0.68
N VAL A 294 32.44 -8.02 -1.41
CA VAL A 294 31.08 -8.53 -1.67
C VAL A 294 30.98 -9.95 -1.11
N LEU A 295 30.10 -10.15 -0.15
CA LEU A 295 29.89 -11.45 0.50
C LEU A 295 28.50 -12.00 0.14
N THR A 296 28.46 -13.27 -0.25
CA THR A 296 27.24 -14.04 -0.56
C THR A 296 27.11 -15.22 0.40
N PRO A 297 25.97 -15.94 0.43
CA PRO A 297 25.86 -17.18 1.19
C PRO A 297 26.89 -18.25 0.80
N ALA A 298 27.43 -18.21 -0.42
CA ALA A 298 28.46 -19.12 -0.91
C ALA A 298 29.90 -18.68 -0.54
N GLY A 299 30.06 -17.51 0.07
CA GLY A 299 31.35 -16.91 0.40
C GLY A 299 31.60 -15.58 -0.31
N GLU A 300 32.85 -15.12 -0.26
CA GLU A 300 33.29 -13.86 -0.89
C GLU A 300 33.38 -13.99 -2.41
N THR A 301 32.91 -12.97 -3.12
CA THR A 301 32.90 -12.88 -4.58
C THR A 301 33.40 -11.51 -5.05
N GLY A 302 33.91 -11.44 -6.28
CA GLY A 302 34.31 -10.17 -6.90
C GLY A 302 33.15 -9.38 -7.51
N VAL A 303 32.01 -10.04 -7.77
CA VAL A 303 30.83 -9.48 -8.43
C VAL A 303 29.55 -10.06 -7.85
N ALA A 304 28.51 -9.26 -7.77
CA ALA A 304 27.15 -9.71 -7.48
C ALA A 304 26.13 -9.02 -8.39
N HIS A 305 25.01 -9.69 -8.59
CA HIS A 305 23.97 -9.29 -9.53
C HIS A 305 22.63 -9.09 -8.81
N ALA A 306 21.71 -8.33 -9.43
CA ALA A 306 20.34 -8.22 -8.91
C ALA A 306 19.68 -9.59 -8.65
N GLY A 307 18.76 -9.62 -7.70
CA GLY A 307 18.14 -10.82 -7.16
C GLY A 307 18.97 -11.54 -6.08
N GLU A 308 20.29 -11.35 -6.05
CA GLU A 308 21.15 -11.98 -5.04
C GLU A 308 21.06 -11.24 -3.69
N ALA A 309 21.07 -12.02 -2.60
CA ALA A 309 21.22 -11.50 -1.26
C ALA A 309 22.72 -11.39 -0.93
N VAL A 310 23.18 -10.17 -0.62
CA VAL A 310 24.59 -9.87 -0.42
C VAL A 310 24.83 -9.10 0.86
N THR A 311 26.06 -9.14 1.35
CA THR A 311 26.60 -8.18 2.34
C THR A 311 27.77 -7.44 1.69
N LEU A 312 27.64 -6.13 1.57
CA LEU A 312 28.72 -5.27 1.09
C LEU A 312 29.51 -4.68 2.25
N THR A 313 30.83 -4.64 2.14
CA THR A 313 31.66 -3.78 2.98
C THR A 313 32.15 -2.60 2.15
N LEU A 314 32.36 -1.46 2.80
CA LEU A 314 32.84 -0.24 2.16
C LEU A 314 34.24 0.12 2.65
N ALA A 315 35.00 0.82 1.83
CA ALA A 315 36.35 1.29 2.18
C ALA A 315 36.33 2.35 3.29
N ASP A 316 35.27 3.16 3.34
CA ASP A 316 35.11 4.23 4.33
C ASP A 316 34.03 3.88 5.35
N GLU A 317 34.21 4.31 6.60
CA GLU A 317 33.19 4.18 7.64
C GLU A 317 32.08 5.21 7.45
N LEU A 318 31.06 4.85 6.67
CA LEU A 318 29.87 5.68 6.46
C LEU A 318 28.78 5.34 7.47
N ASP A 319 28.04 6.37 7.89
CA ASP A 319 26.82 6.17 8.65
C ASP A 319 25.68 5.76 7.71
N ILE A 320 25.35 4.47 7.75
CA ILE A 320 24.31 3.84 6.93
C ILE A 320 23.46 2.98 7.86
N SER A 321 22.15 3.10 7.68
CA SER A 321 21.12 2.41 8.45
C SER A 321 20.16 1.62 7.54
N ARG A 322 19.31 0.79 8.14
CA ARG A 322 18.21 0.16 7.40
C ARG A 322 17.31 1.22 6.78
N GLY A 323 16.95 1.03 5.52
CA GLY A 323 16.14 1.99 4.76
C GLY A 323 16.97 2.84 3.79
N ASP A 324 18.26 3.02 4.07
CA ASP A 324 19.17 3.68 3.15
C ASP A 324 19.38 2.84 1.89
N MET A 325 19.78 3.50 0.82
CA MET A 325 20.05 2.86 -0.46
C MET A 325 21.50 3.08 -0.86
N ILE A 326 22.21 1.99 -1.16
CA ILE A 326 23.52 2.04 -1.80
C ILE A 326 23.30 1.93 -3.30
N ALA A 327 23.76 2.92 -4.06
CA ALA A 327 23.62 2.98 -5.50
C ALA A 327 24.97 3.27 -6.16
N ARG A 328 25.07 3.02 -7.46
CA ARG A 328 26.26 3.42 -8.25
C ARG A 328 26.40 4.95 -8.25
N ALA A 329 27.62 5.45 -8.01
CA ALA A 329 27.83 6.90 -7.79
C ALA A 329 27.56 7.77 -9.02
N ASP A 330 27.73 7.21 -10.23
CA ASP A 330 27.53 7.86 -11.53
C ASP A 330 26.08 7.83 -12.02
N ALA A 331 25.23 7.01 -11.41
CA ALA A 331 23.82 6.88 -11.74
C ALA A 331 22.94 6.74 -10.46
N PRO A 332 22.99 7.74 -9.56
CA PRO A 332 22.21 7.71 -8.33
C PRO A 332 20.71 7.85 -8.63
N PRO A 333 19.83 7.21 -7.84
CA PRO A 333 18.41 7.47 -7.87
C PRO A 333 18.09 8.89 -7.36
N GLU A 334 16.86 9.35 -7.63
CA GLU A 334 16.38 10.62 -7.11
C GLU A 334 16.12 10.52 -5.59
N VAL A 335 16.28 11.64 -4.89
CA VAL A 335 15.94 11.76 -3.46
C VAL A 335 14.93 12.88 -3.32
N ALA A 336 13.75 12.55 -2.79
CA ALA A 336 12.67 13.51 -2.60
C ALA A 336 11.82 13.12 -1.39
N ASP A 337 11.01 14.07 -0.93
CA ASP A 337 9.97 13.87 0.08
C ASP A 337 8.57 14.16 -0.50
N GLN A 338 8.46 14.55 -1.77
CA GLN A 338 7.19 14.82 -2.43
C GLN A 338 7.14 14.19 -3.82
N PHE A 339 6.01 13.57 -4.15
CA PHE A 339 5.88 12.71 -5.33
C PHE A 339 4.52 12.85 -5.98
N GLU A 340 4.46 12.66 -7.30
CA GLU A 340 3.25 12.18 -7.94
C GLU A 340 3.25 10.66 -7.93
N ALA A 341 2.11 10.05 -7.56
CA ALA A 341 1.95 8.61 -7.55
C ALA A 341 0.56 8.20 -8.01
N THR A 342 0.49 7.04 -8.65
CA THR A 342 -0.77 6.29 -8.78
C THR A 342 -1.01 5.52 -7.49
N LEU A 343 -2.19 5.68 -6.91
CA LEU A 343 -2.68 4.93 -5.76
C LEU A 343 -3.82 4.02 -6.18
N VAL A 344 -3.79 2.80 -5.68
CA VAL A 344 -4.94 1.91 -5.66
C VAL A 344 -5.41 1.74 -4.23
N TRP A 345 -6.66 2.14 -3.98
CA TRP A 345 -7.25 2.03 -2.66
C TRP A 345 -7.87 0.65 -2.44
N MET A 346 -7.56 0.05 -1.29
CA MET A 346 -7.85 -1.37 -0.99
C MET A 346 -8.71 -1.55 0.26
N HIS A 347 -9.13 -0.45 0.89
CA HIS A 347 -9.90 -0.45 2.13
C HIS A 347 -11.33 0.04 1.90
N ASP A 348 -12.27 -0.47 2.71
CA ASP A 348 -13.69 -0.08 2.66
C ASP A 348 -13.89 1.38 3.04
N GLU A 349 -13.23 1.84 4.11
CA GLU A 349 -13.19 3.26 4.45
C GLU A 349 -12.40 4.03 3.39
N PRO A 350 -12.95 5.11 2.84
CA PRO A 350 -12.34 5.83 1.73
C PRO A 350 -11.08 6.60 2.17
N LEU A 351 -10.16 6.82 1.24
CA LEU A 351 -8.97 7.64 1.46
C LEU A 351 -9.34 9.05 1.91
N LEU A 352 -8.82 9.50 3.06
CA LEU A 352 -9.05 10.86 3.54
C LEU A 352 -7.82 11.72 3.22
N PRO A 353 -7.92 12.68 2.28
CA PRO A 353 -6.81 13.59 2.00
C PRO A 353 -6.35 14.35 3.25
N GLY A 354 -5.04 14.51 3.40
CA GLY A 354 -4.43 15.19 4.55
C GLY A 354 -4.33 14.34 5.83
N ARG A 355 -4.98 13.17 5.90
CA ARG A 355 -4.83 12.25 7.04
C ARG A 355 -3.41 11.66 7.04
N PRO A 356 -2.75 11.54 8.20
CA PRO A 356 -1.45 10.90 8.29
C PRO A 356 -1.56 9.37 8.13
N TYR A 357 -0.80 8.83 7.19
CA TYR A 357 -0.62 7.40 6.95
C TYR A 357 0.86 7.00 7.18
N LEU A 358 1.15 5.72 7.16
CA LEU A 358 2.50 5.21 6.93
C LEU A 358 2.60 4.71 5.49
N VAL A 359 3.75 4.94 4.87
CA VAL A 359 4.11 4.35 3.59
C VAL A 359 5.31 3.45 3.79
N LYS A 360 5.21 2.21 3.33
CA LYS A 360 6.34 1.28 3.29
C LYS A 360 6.85 1.15 1.86
N LEU A 361 8.05 1.65 1.63
CA LEU A 361 8.76 1.65 0.35
C LEU A 361 10.07 0.90 0.52
N GLY A 362 10.26 -0.19 -0.22
CA GLY A 362 11.42 -1.08 -0.05
C GLY A 362 11.60 -1.53 1.40
N THR A 363 12.72 -1.15 2.02
CA THR A 363 13.12 -1.59 3.37
C THR A 363 12.77 -0.60 4.49
N GLN A 364 12.18 0.54 4.13
CA GLN A 364 11.83 1.63 5.05
C GLN A 364 10.32 1.85 5.16
N THR A 365 9.92 2.36 6.32
CA THR A 365 8.58 2.90 6.58
C THR A 365 8.73 4.37 6.92
N VAL A 366 7.92 5.23 6.30
CA VAL A 366 7.93 6.69 6.48
C VAL A 366 6.51 7.19 6.76
N GLY A 367 6.37 8.28 7.49
CA GLY A 367 5.08 8.96 7.59
C GLY A 367 4.74 9.62 6.27
N ALA A 368 3.48 9.56 5.87
CA ALA A 368 3.02 10.11 4.60
C ALA A 368 1.66 10.79 4.74
N THR A 369 1.42 11.79 3.91
CA THR A 369 0.10 12.40 3.68
C THR A 369 -0.19 12.38 2.19
N CYS A 370 -1.41 12.02 1.78
CA CYS A 370 -1.85 12.14 0.39
C CYS A 370 -2.70 13.40 0.27
N ALA A 371 -2.40 14.21 -0.74
CA ALA A 371 -3.23 15.34 -1.12
C ALA A 371 -4.52 14.84 -1.79
N THR A 372 -5.45 15.74 -2.04
CA THR A 372 -6.65 15.41 -2.82
C THR A 372 -6.24 14.79 -4.17
N PRO A 373 -6.85 13.67 -4.60
CA PRO A 373 -6.58 13.08 -5.90
C PRO A 373 -6.76 14.13 -7.01
N LYS A 374 -5.82 14.15 -7.97
CA LYS A 374 -5.95 14.98 -9.18
C LYS A 374 -7.14 14.50 -10.01
N TYR A 375 -7.25 13.18 -10.13
CA TYR A 375 -8.35 12.46 -10.76
C TYR A 375 -8.32 11.00 -10.31
N LYS A 376 -9.46 10.33 -10.45
CA LYS A 376 -9.57 8.87 -10.46
C LYS A 376 -9.66 8.36 -11.89
N ILE A 377 -9.22 7.13 -12.12
CA ILE A 377 -9.23 6.48 -13.42
C ILE A 377 -10.42 5.54 -13.45
N ASP A 378 -11.30 5.72 -14.43
CA ASP A 378 -12.30 4.69 -14.75
C ASP A 378 -11.58 3.51 -15.42
N VAL A 379 -11.57 2.34 -14.79
CA VAL A 379 -10.85 1.16 -15.30
C VAL A 379 -11.50 0.53 -16.53
N ASN A 380 -12.75 0.88 -16.83
CA ASN A 380 -13.50 0.36 -17.98
C ASN A 380 -13.33 1.27 -19.21
N THR A 381 -13.32 2.60 -19.01
CA THR A 381 -13.25 3.58 -20.11
C THR A 381 -11.91 4.30 -20.22
N ARG A 382 -11.06 4.26 -19.18
CA ARG A 382 -9.81 4.99 -19.03
C ARG A 382 -9.97 6.51 -18.88
N GLU A 383 -11.20 6.97 -18.64
CA GLU A 383 -11.46 8.39 -18.43
C GLU A 383 -10.91 8.88 -17.09
N HIS A 384 -10.40 10.12 -17.08
CA HIS A 384 -9.98 10.80 -15.87
C HIS A 384 -11.18 11.52 -15.25
N LEU A 385 -11.66 11.02 -14.13
CA LEU A 385 -12.82 11.57 -13.42
C LEU A 385 -12.34 12.40 -12.22
N ALA A 386 -12.98 13.54 -11.98
CA ALA A 386 -12.70 14.34 -10.79
C ALA A 386 -13.08 13.56 -9.52
N ALA A 387 -12.17 13.55 -8.54
CA ALA A 387 -12.37 12.83 -7.28
C ALA A 387 -11.82 13.62 -6.10
N ARG A 388 -12.54 13.64 -4.98
CA ARG A 388 -12.07 14.24 -3.73
C ARG A 388 -11.45 13.21 -2.78
N THR A 389 -11.71 11.94 -3.03
CA THR A 389 -11.33 10.77 -2.22
C THR A 389 -11.22 9.55 -3.15
N LEU A 390 -10.75 8.42 -2.63
CA LEU A 390 -10.74 7.13 -3.32
C LEU A 390 -11.45 6.09 -2.44
N ALA A 391 -12.47 5.44 -2.98
CA ALA A 391 -13.18 4.32 -2.35
C ALA A 391 -12.52 2.97 -2.68
N LEU A 392 -13.00 1.88 -2.08
CA LEU A 392 -12.51 0.53 -2.33
C LEU A 392 -12.41 0.24 -3.84
N ASN A 393 -11.27 -0.30 -4.28
CA ASN A 393 -10.95 -0.65 -5.67
C ASN A 393 -10.84 0.54 -6.63
N GLU A 394 -10.97 1.79 -6.17
CA GLU A 394 -10.71 2.95 -7.00
C GLU A 394 -9.20 3.19 -7.15
N ILE A 395 -8.83 3.63 -8.35
CA ILE A 395 -7.47 3.96 -8.73
C ILE A 395 -7.43 5.46 -9.01
N GLY A 396 -6.47 6.18 -8.44
CA GLY A 396 -6.33 7.60 -8.69
C GLY A 396 -4.89 8.08 -8.62
N VAL A 397 -4.66 9.25 -9.18
CA VAL A 397 -3.35 9.90 -9.16
C VAL A 397 -3.38 10.98 -8.10
N CYS A 398 -2.52 10.90 -7.08
CA CYS A 398 -2.39 11.92 -6.05
C CYS A 398 -0.95 12.38 -5.86
N ASN A 399 -0.80 13.55 -5.24
CA ASN A 399 0.49 13.98 -4.72
C ASN A 399 0.68 13.41 -3.32
N LEU A 400 1.84 12.83 -3.06
CA LEU A 400 2.23 12.32 -1.75
C LEU A 400 3.31 13.21 -1.15
N SER A 401 3.24 13.45 0.15
CA SER A 401 4.28 14.10 0.94
C SER A 401 4.72 13.18 2.07
N PHE A 402 6.00 12.86 2.14
CA PHE A 402 6.62 12.06 3.19
C PHE A 402 7.22 12.97 4.26
N ASP A 403 7.35 12.47 5.48
CA ASP A 403 7.92 13.19 6.62
C ASP A 403 9.46 13.31 6.58
N ARG A 404 10.11 12.60 5.66
CA ARG A 404 11.55 12.68 5.38
C ARG A 404 11.88 12.32 3.93
N PRO A 405 13.01 12.80 3.39
CA PRO A 405 13.45 12.44 2.06
C PRO A 405 13.79 10.95 1.93
N VAL A 406 13.42 10.35 0.81
CA VAL A 406 13.69 8.96 0.47
C VAL A 406 14.32 8.83 -0.90
N ALA A 407 15.23 7.88 -1.05
CA ALA A 407 15.75 7.47 -2.35
C ALA A 407 14.72 6.60 -3.08
N PHE A 408 14.44 6.91 -4.34
CA PHE A 408 13.47 6.17 -5.14
C PHE A 408 13.83 6.19 -6.64
N ASP A 409 13.26 5.25 -7.38
CA ASP A 409 13.19 5.32 -8.83
C ASP A 409 11.70 5.36 -9.25
N PRO A 410 11.37 5.92 -10.43
CA PRO A 410 10.06 5.73 -11.03
C PRO A 410 9.71 4.25 -11.14
N TYR A 411 8.46 3.88 -10.80
CA TYR A 411 8.00 2.49 -10.84
C TYR A 411 8.17 1.82 -12.21
N GLU A 412 8.01 2.60 -13.29
CA GLU A 412 8.23 2.14 -14.66
C GLU A 412 9.67 1.71 -14.96
N ARG A 413 10.64 2.24 -14.21
CA ARG A 413 12.05 1.89 -14.29
C ARG A 413 12.37 0.77 -13.32
N ASN A 414 12.11 0.97 -12.03
CA ASN A 414 12.37 -0.04 -11.02
C ASN A 414 11.17 -0.21 -10.08
N ARG A 415 10.56 -1.40 -10.13
CA ARG A 415 9.36 -1.72 -9.33
C ARG A 415 9.65 -1.89 -7.84
N ASP A 416 10.84 -2.36 -7.48
CA ASP A 416 11.23 -2.63 -6.09
C ASP A 416 11.52 -1.34 -5.32
N THR A 417 11.98 -0.29 -6.01
CA THR A 417 12.29 1.02 -5.41
C THR A 417 11.23 2.10 -5.70
N GLY A 418 10.34 1.87 -6.68
CA GLY A 418 9.23 2.78 -7.01
C GLY A 418 7.85 2.33 -6.50
N GLY A 419 7.73 1.09 -6.01
CA GLY A 419 6.48 0.53 -5.47
C GLY A 419 6.39 0.68 -3.96
N PHE A 420 5.18 0.92 -3.44
CA PHE A 420 4.96 1.04 -2.01
C PHE A 420 3.55 0.60 -1.59
N ILE A 421 3.38 0.37 -0.29
CA ILE A 421 2.07 0.17 0.34
C ILE A 421 1.76 1.31 1.30
N VAL A 422 0.47 1.63 1.43
CA VAL A 422 -0.08 2.59 2.39
C VAL A 422 -0.68 1.81 3.55
N ILE A 423 -0.32 2.20 4.76
CA ILE A 423 -0.69 1.53 6.00
C ILE A 423 -1.39 2.57 6.91
N ASP A 424 -2.54 2.21 7.47
CA ASP A 424 -3.20 3.06 8.47
C ASP A 424 -2.41 3.05 9.79
N ARG A 425 -2.23 4.24 10.39
CA ARG A 425 -1.40 4.41 11.59
C ARG A 425 -2.01 3.80 12.86
N PHE A 426 -3.31 3.60 12.88
CA PHE A 426 -4.04 3.14 14.06
C PHE A 426 -4.35 1.65 13.99
N SER A 427 -4.88 1.19 12.87
CA SER A 427 -5.21 -0.23 12.70
C SER A 427 -4.00 -1.08 12.28
N ASN A 428 -2.97 -0.46 11.67
CA ASN A 428 -1.86 -1.14 10.98
C ASN A 428 -2.29 -1.96 9.76
N ASP A 429 -3.51 -1.75 9.24
CA ASP A 429 -3.97 -2.40 8.03
C ASP A 429 -3.30 -1.79 6.80
N THR A 430 -3.03 -2.64 5.80
CA THR A 430 -2.65 -2.15 4.46
C THR A 430 -3.91 -1.64 3.76
N VAL A 431 -4.02 -0.32 3.65
CA VAL A 431 -5.20 0.35 3.12
C VAL A 431 -5.10 0.69 1.63
N GLY A 432 -3.89 0.63 1.07
CA GLY A 432 -3.67 0.83 -0.36
C GLY A 432 -2.29 0.42 -0.83
N ALA A 433 -2.08 0.45 -2.14
CA ALA A 433 -0.78 0.30 -2.78
C ALA A 433 -0.55 1.45 -3.76
N GLY A 434 0.69 1.72 -4.11
CA GLY A 434 0.97 2.76 -5.09
C GLY A 434 2.29 2.62 -5.81
N MET A 435 2.40 3.41 -6.87
CA MET A 435 3.51 3.45 -7.80
C MET A 435 3.97 4.90 -7.97
N LEU A 436 5.23 5.17 -7.62
CA LEU A 436 5.84 6.49 -7.77
C LEU A 436 6.10 6.80 -9.25
N HIS A 437 5.71 7.99 -9.70
CA HIS A 437 6.03 8.48 -11.04
C HIS A 437 7.31 9.30 -11.02
N PHE A 438 7.31 10.44 -10.32
CA PHE A 438 8.44 11.37 -10.28
C PHE A 438 8.37 12.28 -9.05
N ALA A 439 9.51 12.89 -8.70
CA ALA A 439 9.60 13.84 -7.61
C ALA A 439 8.97 15.19 -7.99
N LEU A 440 8.19 15.76 -7.07
CA LEU A 440 7.63 17.10 -7.23
C LEU A 440 8.69 18.14 -6.89
N ARG A 441 9.36 18.66 -7.93
CA ARG A 441 10.47 19.63 -7.80
C ARG A 441 10.12 20.98 -7.14
N ARG A 442 8.85 21.22 -6.78
CA ARG A 442 8.41 22.50 -6.20
C ARG A 442 9.04 22.78 -4.83
N ALA A 443 9.55 21.77 -4.12
CA ALA A 443 10.10 21.93 -2.77
C ALA A 443 11.62 22.21 -2.71
N HIS A 444 12.41 21.95 -3.75
CA HIS A 444 13.87 22.15 -3.66
C HIS A 444 14.31 23.62 -3.55
N ASN A 445 13.45 24.58 -3.93
CA ASN A 445 13.75 26.01 -3.85
C ASN A 445 13.23 26.66 -2.56
N VAL A 446 12.55 25.91 -1.70
CA VAL A 446 12.02 26.42 -0.42
C VAL A 446 12.86 25.82 0.69
N HIS A 447 14.04 26.39 0.89
CA HIS A 447 14.78 26.13 2.12
C HIS A 447 14.10 26.86 3.26
N TRP A 448 13.94 26.19 4.41
CA TRP A 448 13.65 26.89 5.66
C TRP A 448 14.75 27.93 5.86
N GLN A 449 14.39 29.19 5.68
CA GLN A 449 15.31 30.28 5.95
C GLN A 449 15.53 30.30 7.46
N ALA A 450 16.75 29.98 7.90
CA ALA A 450 17.15 30.22 9.27
C ALA A 450 16.98 31.73 9.53
N VAL A 451 16.04 32.07 10.40
CA VAL A 451 15.80 33.44 10.82
C VAL A 451 16.56 33.66 12.12
N ASP A 452 17.31 34.76 12.21
CA ASP A 452 18.08 35.11 13.41
C ASP A 452 17.19 35.37 14.63
N VAL A 453 15.90 35.68 14.39
CA VAL A 453 14.87 35.82 15.43
C VAL A 453 13.99 34.58 15.39
N ASP A 454 14.33 33.60 16.22
CA ASP A 454 13.61 32.34 16.38
C ASP A 454 12.49 32.43 17.42
N ARG A 455 11.79 31.31 17.61
CA ARG A 455 10.74 31.15 18.62
C ARG A 455 11.20 31.55 20.02
N ASP A 456 12.40 31.14 20.41
CA ASP A 456 12.90 31.31 21.78
C ASP A 456 13.19 32.80 22.05
N ALA A 457 13.75 33.52 21.07
CA ALA A 457 13.91 34.98 21.12
C ALA A 457 12.55 35.70 21.27
N ARG A 458 11.53 35.29 20.52
CA ARG A 458 10.17 35.89 20.58
C ARG A 458 9.45 35.58 21.89
N ALA A 459 9.66 34.37 22.43
CA ALA A 459 9.14 33.94 23.71
C ALA A 459 9.78 34.74 24.86
N ALA A 460 11.11 34.91 24.82
CA ALA A 460 11.86 35.71 25.79
C ALA A 460 11.38 37.17 25.80
N GLN A 461 11.16 37.78 24.63
CA GLN A 461 10.64 39.15 24.52
C GLN A 461 9.25 39.30 25.19
N LYS A 462 8.42 38.26 25.14
CA LYS A 462 7.06 38.25 25.72
C LYS A 462 7.02 37.76 27.17
N ALA A 463 8.16 37.39 27.76
CA ALA A 463 8.25 36.79 29.10
C ALA A 463 7.19 35.67 29.32
N GLN A 464 7.06 34.79 28.33
CA GLN A 464 6.11 33.68 28.38
C GLN A 464 6.60 32.45 27.64
N THR A 465 6.10 31.29 28.05
CA THR A 465 6.31 30.04 27.33
C THR A 465 5.20 29.85 26.31
N PRO A 466 5.50 29.81 25.00
CA PRO A 466 4.50 29.55 23.97
C PRO A 466 3.93 28.14 24.15
N ARG A 467 2.62 28.00 23.97
CA ARG A 467 1.88 26.72 24.08
C ARG A 467 0.68 26.74 23.15
N ILE A 468 0.35 25.59 22.56
CA ILE A 468 -0.93 25.33 21.91
C ILE A 468 -1.83 24.61 22.92
N VAL A 469 -2.98 25.19 23.23
CA VAL A 469 -3.99 24.61 24.12
C VAL A 469 -5.16 24.17 23.25
N TRP A 470 -5.27 22.85 23.06
CA TRP A 470 -6.23 22.26 22.14
C TRP A 470 -7.45 21.73 22.88
N LEU A 471 -8.54 22.50 22.89
CA LEU A 471 -9.81 22.11 23.48
C LEU A 471 -10.61 21.26 22.48
N THR A 472 -10.81 19.99 22.82
CA THR A 472 -11.57 19.01 22.02
C THR A 472 -12.79 18.47 22.78
N GLY A 473 -13.84 18.06 22.06
CA GLY A 473 -15.11 17.62 22.66
C GLY A 473 -16.31 17.81 21.75
N LEU A 474 -17.47 17.28 22.15
CA LEU A 474 -18.72 17.37 21.38
C LEU A 474 -19.19 18.82 21.15
N SER A 475 -20.00 19.05 20.11
CA SER A 475 -20.70 20.34 19.95
C SER A 475 -21.53 20.63 21.21
N GLY A 476 -21.63 21.87 21.67
CA GLY A 476 -22.36 22.18 22.92
C GLY A 476 -21.69 21.74 24.22
N ALA A 477 -20.51 21.09 24.18
CA ALA A 477 -19.76 20.70 25.37
C ALA A 477 -19.27 21.89 26.23
N GLY A 478 -19.16 23.10 25.66
CA GLY A 478 -18.70 24.30 26.37
C GLY A 478 -17.28 24.75 26.03
N LYS A 479 -16.63 24.16 25.02
CA LYS A 479 -15.27 24.48 24.57
C LYS A 479 -15.03 25.98 24.36
N SER A 480 -15.82 26.62 23.50
CA SER A 480 -15.65 28.05 23.19
C SER A 480 -15.90 28.94 24.42
N THR A 481 -16.81 28.53 25.32
CA THR A 481 -17.06 29.24 26.59
C THR A 481 -15.81 29.18 27.49
N ILE A 482 -15.27 27.98 27.71
CA ILE A 482 -14.07 27.77 28.52
C ILE A 482 -12.87 28.49 27.89
N ALA A 483 -12.68 28.37 26.57
CA ALA A 483 -11.58 29.01 25.85
C ALA A 483 -11.61 30.55 25.99
N ASN A 484 -12.79 31.17 25.88
CA ASN A 484 -12.95 32.62 26.11
C ASN A 484 -12.61 33.01 27.55
N LEU A 485 -12.97 32.20 28.55
CA LEU A 485 -12.63 32.48 29.96
C LEU A 485 -11.14 32.32 30.22
N VAL A 486 -10.50 31.31 29.63
CA VAL A 486 -9.04 31.12 29.67
C VAL A 486 -8.33 32.32 29.04
N GLU A 487 -8.77 32.76 27.85
CA GLU A 487 -8.21 33.92 27.16
C GLU A 487 -8.32 35.19 28.00
N LYS A 488 -9.51 35.47 28.56
CA LYS A 488 -9.72 36.63 29.45
C LYS A 488 -8.80 36.61 30.66
N ARG A 489 -8.61 35.44 31.29
CA ARG A 489 -7.72 35.29 32.45
C ARG A 489 -6.26 35.48 32.07
N LEU A 490 -5.79 34.88 30.98
CA LEU A 490 -4.41 35.04 30.49
C LEU A 490 -4.13 36.49 30.08
N HIS A 491 -5.07 37.14 29.39
CA HIS A 491 -4.97 38.54 29.00
C HIS A 491 -4.87 39.46 30.23
N ALA A 492 -5.68 39.21 31.27
CA ALA A 492 -5.59 39.95 32.53
C ALA A 492 -4.24 39.78 33.25
N LEU A 493 -3.54 38.66 33.00
CA LEU A 493 -2.19 38.40 33.49
C LEU A 493 -1.08 38.95 32.56
N GLY A 494 -1.44 39.71 31.53
CA GLY A 494 -0.49 40.30 30.57
C GLY A 494 0.12 39.29 29.60
N LYS A 495 -0.46 38.09 29.45
CA LYS A 495 0.01 37.08 28.49
C LYS A 495 -0.52 37.39 27.09
N HIS A 496 0.30 37.10 26.09
CA HIS A 496 -0.04 37.28 24.68
C HIS A 496 -0.67 36.00 24.13
N THR A 497 -1.95 36.09 23.79
CA THR A 497 -2.78 34.96 23.36
C THR A 497 -3.43 35.20 22.00
N TYR A 498 -3.87 34.11 21.37
CA TYR A 498 -4.81 34.18 20.25
C TYR A 498 -5.76 32.97 20.27
N LEU A 499 -7.06 33.21 20.12
CA LEU A 499 -8.09 32.17 20.05
C LEU A 499 -8.47 31.83 18.60
N LEU A 500 -8.18 30.59 18.20
CA LEU A 500 -8.69 29.96 16.98
C LEU A 500 -9.97 29.19 17.31
N ASP A 501 -11.12 29.75 16.93
CA ASP A 501 -12.43 29.12 17.08
C ASP A 501 -12.91 28.48 15.77
N GLY A 502 -13.51 27.28 15.88
CA GLY A 502 -13.97 26.48 14.76
C GLY A 502 -15.00 27.14 13.84
N ASP A 503 -15.83 28.04 14.35
CA ASP A 503 -16.78 28.77 13.50
C ASP A 503 -16.09 29.97 12.84
N ASN A 504 -15.25 30.68 13.59
CA ASN A 504 -14.56 31.88 13.09
C ASN A 504 -13.64 31.56 11.91
N VAL A 505 -12.87 30.48 11.96
CA VAL A 505 -11.96 30.12 10.86
C VAL A 505 -12.70 29.75 9.58
N ARG A 506 -13.96 29.30 9.67
CA ARG A 506 -14.80 28.93 8.52
C ARG A 506 -15.34 30.14 7.75
N HIS A 507 -15.22 31.35 8.28
CA HIS A 507 -15.49 32.57 7.52
C HIS A 507 -14.34 32.96 6.57
N GLY A 508 -13.12 32.49 6.86
CA GLY A 508 -11.91 32.84 6.13
C GLY A 508 -11.14 31.61 5.65
N LEU A 509 -10.14 31.20 6.44
CA LEU A 509 -9.17 30.14 6.12
C LEU A 509 -9.82 28.83 5.63
N ASN A 510 -10.98 28.48 6.18
CA ASN A 510 -11.67 27.21 5.94
C ASN A 510 -13.06 27.38 5.30
N ARG A 511 -13.30 28.50 4.58
CA ARG A 511 -14.61 28.80 3.96
C ARG A 511 -15.01 27.86 2.82
N ASP A 512 -14.04 27.20 2.22
CA ASP A 512 -14.19 26.24 1.12
C ASP A 512 -14.53 24.82 1.62
N LEU A 513 -14.45 24.57 2.92
CA LEU A 513 -14.60 23.24 3.50
C LEU A 513 -16.02 23.01 4.04
N GLY A 514 -16.61 21.88 3.68
CA GLY A 514 -17.87 21.38 4.22
C GLY A 514 -17.72 20.71 5.60
N PHE A 515 -18.57 19.71 5.83
CA PHE A 515 -18.62 18.91 7.07
C PHE A 515 -18.46 17.41 6.82
N THR A 516 -18.01 17.01 5.62
CA THR A 516 -17.61 15.64 5.33
C THR A 516 -16.35 15.27 6.14
N GLU A 517 -16.04 13.99 6.26
CA GLU A 517 -14.85 13.55 7.01
C GLU A 517 -13.56 14.12 6.40
N ALA A 518 -13.42 14.09 5.07
CA ALA A 518 -12.29 14.70 4.37
C ALA A 518 -12.16 16.21 4.65
N ASP A 519 -13.28 16.94 4.62
CA ASP A 519 -13.29 18.37 4.95
C ASP A 519 -12.90 18.63 6.42
N ARG A 520 -13.25 17.71 7.33
CA ARG A 520 -12.89 17.81 8.75
C ARG A 520 -11.39 17.57 8.95
N VAL A 521 -10.81 16.58 8.28
CA VAL A 521 -9.37 16.31 8.31
C VAL A 521 -8.61 17.54 7.82
N GLU A 522 -8.96 18.08 6.66
CA GLU A 522 -8.32 19.26 6.10
C GLU A 522 -8.53 20.51 6.99
N ASN A 523 -9.70 20.66 7.60
CA ASN A 523 -9.99 21.75 8.52
C ASN A 523 -9.07 21.72 9.76
N ILE A 524 -8.83 20.53 10.34
CA ILE A 524 -7.91 20.40 11.48
C ILE A 524 -6.46 20.60 11.04
N ARG A 525 -6.06 20.05 9.89
CA ARG A 525 -4.71 20.24 9.33
C ARG A 525 -4.36 21.71 9.13
N ARG A 526 -5.24 22.49 8.48
CA ARG A 526 -5.03 23.94 8.27
C ARG A 526 -4.91 24.71 9.59
N VAL A 527 -5.73 24.34 10.58
CA VAL A 527 -5.72 24.99 11.90
C VAL A 527 -4.46 24.65 12.68
N ALA A 528 -3.98 23.42 12.62
CA ALA A 528 -2.74 22.99 13.26
C ALA A 528 -1.52 23.75 12.70
N GLU A 529 -1.44 23.93 11.38
CA GLU A 529 -0.38 24.73 10.73
C GLU A 529 -0.40 26.19 11.19
N VAL A 530 -1.59 26.83 11.23
CA VAL A 530 -1.72 28.21 11.72
C VAL A 530 -1.36 28.31 13.20
N ALA A 531 -1.80 27.35 14.02
CA ALA A 531 -1.47 27.31 15.44
C ALA A 531 0.05 27.17 15.65
N ARG A 532 0.73 26.36 14.83
CA ARG A 532 2.20 26.23 14.84
C ARG A 532 2.90 27.54 14.48
N LEU A 533 2.44 28.27 13.46
CA LEU A 533 3.01 29.58 13.10
C LEU A 533 2.84 30.62 14.22
N MET A 534 1.70 30.60 14.91
CA MET A 534 1.44 31.48 16.06
C MET A 534 2.27 31.08 17.29
N LEU A 535 2.48 29.78 17.51
CA LEU A 535 3.40 29.26 18.53
C LEU A 535 4.83 29.75 18.24
N ASP A 536 5.29 29.66 16.99
CA ASP A 536 6.59 30.18 16.54
C ASP A 536 6.71 31.69 16.76
N ALA A 537 5.62 32.45 16.70
CA ALA A 537 5.57 33.88 17.06
C ALA A 537 5.69 34.16 18.58
N GLY A 538 5.81 33.11 19.41
CA GLY A 538 5.93 33.18 20.86
C GLY A 538 4.58 33.30 21.59
N LEU A 539 3.46 32.95 20.96
CA LEU A 539 2.10 33.11 21.53
C LEU A 539 1.62 31.88 22.30
N ILE A 540 0.67 32.09 23.22
CA ILE A 540 -0.17 31.01 23.75
C ILE A 540 -1.43 30.94 22.88
N VAL A 541 -1.57 29.86 22.11
CA VAL A 541 -2.64 29.69 21.13
C VAL A 541 -3.73 28.81 21.72
N LEU A 542 -4.96 29.34 21.81
CA LEU A 542 -6.11 28.57 22.24
C LEU A 542 -6.84 28.06 21.00
N VAL A 543 -7.08 26.76 20.90
CA VAL A 543 -7.76 26.14 19.75
C VAL A 543 -9.03 25.46 20.25
N SER A 544 -10.19 25.95 19.82
CA SER A 544 -11.51 25.44 20.23
C SER A 544 -12.23 24.77 19.06
N PHE A 545 -12.05 23.45 18.92
CA PHE A 545 -12.57 22.68 17.79
C PHE A 545 -13.20 21.37 18.25
N ILE A 546 -14.13 20.82 17.47
CA ILE A 546 -14.68 19.49 17.77
C ILE A 546 -13.59 18.42 17.65
N SER A 547 -12.73 18.50 16.63
CA SER A 547 -11.58 17.61 16.40
C SER A 547 -11.93 16.12 16.63
N PRO A 548 -12.90 15.57 15.88
CA PRO A 548 -13.56 14.31 16.25
C PRO A 548 -12.65 13.10 16.22
N PHE A 549 -11.63 13.11 15.37
CA PHE A 549 -10.75 11.97 15.12
C PHE A 549 -9.43 12.15 15.87
N ARG A 550 -8.93 11.04 16.44
CA ARG A 550 -7.67 11.04 17.19
C ARG A 550 -6.46 11.30 16.30
N ALA A 551 -6.48 10.75 15.08
CA ALA A 551 -5.43 10.88 14.07
C ALA A 551 -4.98 12.33 13.85
N GLU A 552 -5.93 13.24 13.67
CA GLU A 552 -5.63 14.64 13.39
C GLU A 552 -5.17 15.40 14.63
N ARG A 553 -5.58 14.99 15.84
CA ARG A 553 -5.07 15.57 17.09
C ARG A 553 -3.64 15.13 17.37
N ASP A 554 -3.33 13.85 17.15
CA ASP A 554 -1.98 13.32 17.25
C ASP A 554 -1.05 13.93 16.19
N MET A 555 -1.56 14.19 14.99
CA MET A 555 -0.85 14.95 13.96
C MET A 555 -0.52 16.37 14.45
N ALA A 556 -1.50 17.11 14.99
CA ALA A 556 -1.27 18.46 15.50
C ALA A 556 -0.25 18.48 16.65
N ARG A 557 -0.29 17.47 17.53
CA ARG A 557 0.70 17.27 18.60
C ARG A 557 2.10 17.00 18.06
N ALA A 558 2.24 16.16 17.03
CA ALA A 558 3.52 15.81 16.43
C ALA A 558 4.17 16.96 15.62
N MET A 559 3.41 18.00 15.27
CA MET A 559 3.92 19.18 14.57
C MET A 559 4.76 20.12 15.45
N VAL A 560 4.70 19.95 16.78
CA VAL A 560 5.33 20.84 17.77
C VAL A 560 6.11 20.03 18.82
N GLY A 561 6.89 20.69 19.66
CA GLY A 561 7.65 20.02 20.71
C GLY A 561 6.75 19.30 21.73
N ALA A 562 7.27 18.24 22.36
CA ALA A 562 6.49 17.38 23.28
C ALA A 562 5.82 18.12 24.44
N ASP A 563 6.38 19.26 24.86
CA ASP A 563 5.80 20.11 25.89
C ASP A 563 4.93 21.24 25.33
N GLU A 564 4.93 21.48 24.02
CA GLU A 564 4.28 22.68 23.45
C GLU A 564 2.79 22.48 23.19
N PHE A 565 2.29 21.25 23.23
CA PHE A 565 0.90 20.90 22.97
C PHE A 565 0.21 20.42 24.25
N VAL A 566 -0.91 21.07 24.61
CA VAL A 566 -1.74 20.72 25.77
C VAL A 566 -3.14 20.37 25.27
N GLU A 567 -3.47 19.09 25.26
CA GLU A 567 -4.79 18.58 24.89
C GLU A 567 -5.74 18.65 26.09
N VAL A 568 -6.82 19.41 25.92
CA VAL A 568 -7.87 19.60 26.91
C VAL A 568 -9.13 18.90 26.41
N PHE A 569 -9.44 17.75 27.01
CA PHE A 569 -10.68 17.05 26.71
C PHE A 569 -11.83 17.64 27.53
N VAL A 570 -12.73 18.36 26.84
CA VAL A 570 -13.99 18.84 27.40
C VAL A 570 -15.00 17.72 27.29
N ASP A 571 -15.08 16.94 28.36
CA ASP A 571 -15.89 15.75 28.48
C ASP A 571 -17.31 16.11 28.93
N THR A 572 -18.24 15.92 28.01
CA THR A 572 -19.66 16.16 28.24
C THR A 572 -20.43 15.00 27.63
N PRO A 573 -21.28 14.30 28.39
CA PRO A 573 -22.14 13.27 27.84
C PRO A 573 -23.02 13.83 26.70
N LEU A 574 -23.21 13.04 25.64
CA LEU A 574 -23.99 13.44 24.46
C LEU A 574 -25.39 13.96 24.83
N ALA A 575 -26.08 13.30 25.76
CA ALA A 575 -27.41 13.70 26.19
C ALA A 575 -27.44 15.13 26.78
N ILE A 576 -26.41 15.50 27.55
CA ILE A 576 -26.30 16.84 28.15
C ILE A 576 -25.92 17.88 27.07
N ALA A 577 -25.03 17.52 26.15
CA ALA A 577 -24.69 18.39 25.02
C ALA A 577 -25.91 18.67 24.12
N GLU A 578 -26.73 17.65 23.90
CA GLU A 578 -27.99 17.72 23.14
C GLU A 578 -29.10 18.48 23.88
N GLU A 579 -29.16 18.40 25.21
CA GLU A 579 -30.06 19.23 26.01
C GLU A 579 -29.69 20.72 25.93
N ARG A 580 -28.39 21.03 26.04
CA ARG A 580 -27.88 22.42 25.97
C ARG A 580 -28.10 23.07 24.61
N ASP A 581 -27.89 22.31 23.52
CA ASP A 581 -28.01 22.68 22.09
C ASP A 581 -28.16 24.18 21.77
N PRO A 582 -27.16 25.03 22.10
CA PRO A 582 -27.32 26.49 22.08
C PRO A 582 -27.52 27.04 20.67
N LYS A 583 -27.15 26.26 19.66
CA LYS A 583 -27.25 26.60 18.23
C LYS A 583 -28.40 25.87 17.52
N GLY A 584 -29.17 25.04 18.23
CA GLY A 584 -30.25 24.24 17.65
C GLY A 584 -29.77 23.18 16.64
N LEU A 585 -28.50 22.78 16.69
CA LEU A 585 -27.86 21.88 15.73
C LEU A 585 -28.23 20.43 15.98
N TYR A 586 -28.30 19.99 17.25
CA TYR A 586 -28.72 18.63 17.58
C TYR A 586 -30.16 18.38 17.15
N LYS A 587 -31.06 19.35 17.41
CA LYS A 587 -32.46 19.27 16.95
C LYS A 587 -32.57 19.14 15.44
N LYS A 588 -31.74 19.87 14.67
CA LYS A 588 -31.70 19.77 13.21
C LYS A 588 -31.14 18.43 12.72
N ALA A 589 -30.06 17.94 13.35
CA ALA A 589 -29.47 16.64 13.04
C ALA A 589 -30.45 15.49 13.28
N ARG A 590 -31.18 15.48 14.41
CA ARG A 590 -32.21 14.47 14.71
C ARG A 590 -33.37 14.47 13.72
N ARG A 591 -33.68 15.61 13.09
CA ARG A 591 -34.69 15.71 12.01
C ARG A 591 -34.13 15.33 10.63
N GLY A 592 -32.87 14.96 10.52
CA GLY A 592 -32.21 14.60 9.26
C GLY A 592 -31.82 15.79 8.37
N GLU A 593 -31.94 17.02 8.88
CA GLU A 593 -31.60 18.25 8.14
C GLU A 593 -30.07 18.49 8.07
N LEU A 594 -29.32 17.93 9.03
CA LEU A 594 -27.86 17.95 9.06
C LEU A 594 -27.33 16.53 9.01
N LYS A 595 -26.59 16.21 7.95
CA LYS A 595 -25.87 14.94 7.79
C LYS A 595 -24.44 15.09 8.31
N HIS A 596 -23.82 13.97 8.69
CA HIS A 596 -22.47 13.85 9.22
C HIS A 596 -22.22 14.70 10.48
N PHE A 597 -23.19 14.71 11.40
CA PHE A 597 -23.11 15.42 12.66
C PHE A 597 -22.41 14.57 13.74
N THR A 598 -21.31 15.10 14.27
CA THR A 598 -20.48 14.41 15.28
C THR A 598 -21.27 14.07 16.54
N GLY A 599 -21.24 12.81 16.94
CA GLY A 599 -21.97 12.26 18.08
C GLY A 599 -23.37 11.71 17.74
N ILE A 600 -23.87 11.91 16.52
CA ILE A 600 -25.15 11.35 16.06
C ILE A 600 -24.91 10.32 14.95
N ASP A 601 -24.44 10.77 13.79
CA ASP A 601 -24.20 9.96 12.59
C ASP A 601 -22.75 10.02 12.09
N SER A 602 -21.86 10.70 12.84
CA SER A 602 -20.40 10.65 12.67
C SER A 602 -19.75 10.43 14.04
N PRO A 603 -18.70 9.60 14.16
CA PRO A 603 -18.10 9.25 15.45
C PRO A 603 -17.34 10.43 16.06
N TYR A 604 -17.21 10.39 17.39
CA TYR A 604 -16.25 11.18 18.15
C TYR A 604 -15.34 10.20 18.90
N GLU A 605 -14.03 10.26 18.65
CA GLU A 605 -13.01 9.44 19.28
C GLU A 605 -12.39 10.21 20.45
N PRO A 606 -12.71 9.85 21.71
CA PRO A 606 -12.13 10.52 22.87
C PRO A 606 -10.60 10.35 22.91
N PRO A 607 -9.85 11.37 23.35
CA PRO A 607 -8.41 11.24 23.53
C PRO A 607 -8.08 10.22 24.62
N ALA A 608 -7.02 9.43 24.41
CA ALA A 608 -6.60 8.40 25.36
C ALA A 608 -5.85 8.99 26.56
N GLN A 609 -5.00 10.00 26.32
CA GLN A 609 -4.13 10.59 27.34
C GLN A 609 -4.11 12.13 27.22
N PRO A 610 -5.24 12.82 27.43
CA PRO A 610 -5.25 14.28 27.44
C PRO A 610 -4.50 14.81 28.67
N GLU A 611 -3.77 15.92 28.53
CA GLU A 611 -3.11 16.60 29.66
C GLU A 611 -4.13 17.08 30.70
N LEU A 612 -5.34 17.47 30.26
CA LEU A 612 -6.45 17.85 31.12
C LEU A 612 -7.77 17.24 30.62
N ARG A 613 -8.52 16.63 31.54
CA ARG A 613 -9.92 16.23 31.33
C ARG A 613 -10.84 17.10 32.18
N ILE A 614 -11.79 17.76 31.54
CA ILE A 614 -12.77 18.67 32.16
C ILE A 614 -14.15 18.03 32.04
N ASP A 615 -14.74 17.67 33.17
CA ASP A 615 -16.12 17.20 33.24
C ASP A 615 -17.06 18.38 33.47
N THR A 616 -17.74 18.79 32.40
CA THR A 616 -18.63 19.97 32.44
C THR A 616 -19.99 19.72 33.11
N VAL A 617 -20.22 18.52 33.65
CA VAL A 617 -21.38 18.21 34.50
C VAL A 617 -21.08 18.58 35.96
N THR A 618 -19.83 18.42 36.38
CA THR A 618 -19.40 18.61 37.77
C THR A 618 -18.55 19.87 37.99
N GLU A 619 -17.91 20.38 36.94
CA GLU A 619 -17.04 21.56 36.99
C GLU A 619 -17.67 22.75 36.28
N THR A 620 -17.63 23.94 36.91
CA THR A 620 -18.10 25.18 36.27
C THR A 620 -17.11 25.64 35.20
N PRO A 621 -17.55 26.39 34.17
CA PRO A 621 -16.65 26.98 33.17
C PRO A 621 -15.55 27.86 33.80
N GLU A 622 -15.85 28.56 34.88
CA GLU A 622 -14.93 29.41 35.63
C GLU A 622 -13.82 28.61 36.33
N ASP A 623 -14.17 27.49 36.96
CA ASP A 623 -13.24 26.57 37.63
C ASP A 623 -12.37 25.85 36.60
N ALA A 624 -12.98 25.36 35.52
CA ALA A 624 -12.30 24.75 34.39
C ALA A 624 -11.24 25.70 33.79
N ALA A 625 -11.61 26.96 33.56
CA ALA A 625 -10.68 27.97 33.07
C ALA A 625 -9.55 28.27 34.07
N ALA A 626 -9.85 28.32 35.37
CA ALA A 626 -8.82 28.48 36.40
C ALA A 626 -7.82 27.32 36.39
N ARG A 627 -8.30 26.08 36.24
CA ARG A 627 -7.47 24.88 36.21
C ARG A 627 -6.58 24.81 34.97
N ILE A 628 -7.10 25.18 33.79
CA ILE A 628 -6.29 25.30 32.57
C ILE A 628 -5.20 26.35 32.75
N VAL A 629 -5.54 27.57 33.21
CA VAL A 629 -4.55 28.64 33.41
C VAL A 629 -3.48 28.22 34.44
N ALA A 630 -3.89 27.58 35.54
CA ALA A 630 -2.96 27.06 36.53
C ALA A 630 -2.02 26.01 35.93
N HIS A 631 -2.51 25.12 35.07
CA HIS A 631 -1.67 24.14 34.38
C HIS A 631 -0.64 24.83 33.46
N LEU A 632 -1.05 25.84 32.69
CA LEU A 632 -0.18 26.57 31.76
C LEU A 632 0.90 27.40 32.46
N LEU A 633 0.61 27.91 33.65
CA LEU A 633 1.50 28.79 34.42
C LEU A 633 2.35 28.06 35.46
N ARG A 634 2.21 26.73 35.61
CA ARG A 634 3.11 25.96 36.47
C ARG A 634 4.54 26.10 35.97
N GLU A 635 5.38 26.75 36.76
CA GLU A 635 6.83 26.71 36.57
C GLU A 635 7.30 25.27 36.73
N ARG A 636 8.10 24.78 35.77
CA ARG A 636 8.85 23.54 36.00
C ARG A 636 9.89 23.83 37.06
N ALA A 637 9.90 23.04 38.13
CA ALA A 637 11.13 22.81 38.87
C ALA A 637 12.16 22.27 37.86
N ALA A 638 13.28 22.95 37.74
CA ALA A 638 14.36 22.64 36.81
C ALA A 638 14.95 21.24 37.03
#